data_AF-A0A9P6VXQ5-F1
#
_entry.id   AF-A0A9P6VXQ5-F1
#
_cell.length_a   1.000
_cell.length_b   1.000
_cell.length_c   1.000
_cell.angle_alpha   90.00
_cell.angle_beta   90.00
_cell.angle_gamma   90.00
#
_symmetry.space_group_name_H-M   'P 1'
#
loop_
_entity.id
_entity.type
_entity.pdbx_description
1 polymer ?
#
loop_
_entity_poly.entity_id
_entity_poly.type
_entity_poly.pdbx_seq_one_letter_code
_entity_poly.pdbx_strand_id
1 'polypeptide(L)'
;MASSSFLQPDQAMKHLESYSRNDGLSVRELMDSKTQGGLTYNDFLVLPGHIDFAASAVSLESRVTKKTVLKTPFLSSPMDTVTETDMAIAMALLGGLGVIHHNLPAQMQADMVRAVKKFENGFITDPICLAPTNTVADVWQIKEKFGFCGIPITESGKLGGKLLGIVTGRDIQFRPNSATLDSVMTQGADLVTGPSGITLEQANAILRDSKKGKLPLVDSEGRLVALLARSDLLKNKDYPLASKKPDSKQLLCAAAIGTRLPDRERLRLLVEAGLDIVVLDSSQGNSVYQIDMIKWIKTEFPDLEVIAGNVVTREQAAVLIAAGADGLRVGMGSGSICITQEVTAVGRPQATAVFAVAEFARQFGVPVIADGGISNVGHIAKALSLGASAVMMGGLLAGTTESPGEYFYNEGKRLKKYRGMGSIDAMDAGTQSDQKKLDEIDNAATSRYFSEGDAVRVAQGVAGSVQDKGSLRKFVPYLYAGLQHSLQDMGTDSVTVMQDRAFSGELRFELRTASAQIEGGVHGLHSFEKRLYSQEPARVYEARAGAEAREATRARGRADEASAGEDRALAAFSSLLVSVLVSPTLAPREREDEEREEVECAADESSNTRDGTTLSSGHWEDCQRWDVVRTRSSAGLEGGLSTADPQADLSLIRNQRKSGGIFRAHTHHRVAPAKLRALDFAERNGYIRGLVKEIVHDSGRGAPLARVVFRDPYRYKMRTETFIATEGLSTGAFVFCGKKATLAVGNVLPLAALPEGTIVCNVEEKAGDRGSLARTSGNYATVIGHDNDSGRTRIRLPSGAKKSVSSLSRATIGIVAGGGRIDKPMLKAGRAFHAAKAKKNNFPKTRGVAMNPVDHPHGGGNHQHIGKASTINRHAVSGQKAGLIAARRTGLLRGSVKTKE
;
A
#
# COMPACT_ATOMS: atom_id res chain seq x y z
N MET A 1 -25.49 -55.02 5.70
CA MET A 1 -24.32 -54.11 5.62
C MET A 1 -23.98 -53.98 4.14
N ALA A 2 -23.97 -52.77 3.57
CA ALA A 2 -23.52 -52.57 2.20
C ALA A 2 -21.99 -52.45 2.21
N SER A 3 -21.31 -53.23 1.37
CA SER A 3 -19.87 -53.07 1.16
C SER A 3 -19.65 -51.83 0.28
N SER A 4 -19.28 -50.72 0.89
CA SER A 4 -18.84 -49.52 0.16
C SER A 4 -17.42 -49.76 -0.37
N SER A 5 -17.32 -50.40 -1.54
CA SER A 5 -16.04 -50.56 -2.24
C SER A 5 -15.47 -49.18 -2.56
N PHE A 6 -14.34 -48.84 -1.95
CA PHE A 6 -13.56 -47.66 -2.33
C PHE A 6 -13.12 -47.78 -3.80
N LEU A 7 -12.99 -46.64 -4.49
CA LEU A 7 -12.41 -46.59 -5.83
C LEU A 7 -10.94 -46.98 -5.79
N GLN A 8 -10.44 -47.56 -6.89
CA GLN A 8 -9.03 -47.93 -6.99
C GLN A 8 -8.16 -46.68 -7.23
N PRO A 9 -6.98 -46.53 -6.58
CA PRO A 9 -6.18 -45.31 -6.66
C PRO A 9 -5.67 -44.95 -8.06
N ASP A 10 -5.45 -45.94 -8.93
CA ASP A 10 -5.07 -45.77 -10.33
C ASP A 10 -6.17 -45.09 -11.17
N GLN A 11 -7.44 -45.23 -10.75
CA GLN A 11 -8.59 -44.61 -11.41
C GLN A 11 -8.78 -43.14 -11.01
N ALA A 12 -8.02 -42.60 -10.05
CA ALA A 12 -8.24 -41.27 -9.48
C ALA A 12 -8.26 -40.14 -10.53
N MET A 13 -7.28 -40.11 -11.44
CA MET A 13 -7.21 -39.10 -12.50
C MET A 13 -8.41 -39.19 -13.45
N LYS A 14 -8.81 -40.41 -13.82
CA LYS A 14 -10.00 -40.65 -14.66
C LYS A 14 -11.30 -40.31 -13.92
N HIS A 15 -11.35 -40.44 -12.60
CA HIS A 15 -12.52 -40.09 -11.82
C HIS A 15 -12.79 -38.57 -11.79
N LEU A 16 -11.76 -37.73 -11.98
CA LEU A 16 -11.94 -36.28 -12.15
C LEU A 16 -12.81 -35.94 -13.37
N GLU A 17 -12.77 -36.74 -14.44
CA GLU A 17 -13.61 -36.59 -15.63
C GLU A 17 -15.11 -36.73 -15.34
N SER A 18 -15.49 -37.29 -14.18
CA SER A 18 -16.90 -37.42 -13.77
C SER A 18 -17.47 -36.16 -13.12
N TYR A 19 -16.63 -35.18 -12.79
CA TYR A 19 -17.06 -33.89 -12.26
C TYR A 19 -17.41 -32.93 -13.39
N SER A 20 -18.53 -32.20 -13.28
CA SER A 20 -19.03 -31.33 -14.35
C SER A 20 -18.19 -30.06 -14.62
N ARG A 21 -17.18 -29.79 -13.78
CA ARG A 21 -16.19 -28.72 -13.93
C ARG A 21 -14.98 -28.99 -13.03
N ASN A 22 -13.85 -28.35 -13.34
CA ASN A 22 -12.70 -28.25 -12.42
C ASN A 22 -13.11 -27.52 -11.12
N ASP A 23 -12.41 -27.82 -10.02
CA ASP A 23 -12.68 -27.23 -8.70
C ASP A 23 -12.45 -25.69 -8.67
N GLY A 24 -13.02 -25.02 -7.68
CA GLY A 24 -13.07 -23.56 -7.58
C GLY A 24 -13.80 -22.90 -8.76
N LEU A 25 -13.48 -21.62 -9.01
CA LEU A 25 -14.10 -20.75 -10.02
C LEU A 25 -13.14 -20.45 -11.17
N SER A 26 -13.65 -20.30 -12.39
CA SER A 26 -12.92 -19.62 -13.48
C SER A 26 -12.87 -18.12 -13.25
N VAL A 27 -11.98 -17.40 -13.94
CA VAL A 27 -11.89 -15.94 -13.83
C VAL A 27 -13.21 -15.23 -14.19
N ARG A 28 -14.02 -15.80 -15.10
CA ARG A 28 -15.32 -15.27 -15.50
C ARG A 28 -16.41 -15.50 -14.46
N GLU A 29 -16.41 -16.66 -13.80
CA GLU A 29 -17.31 -16.95 -12.66
C GLU A 29 -16.96 -16.06 -11.44
N LEU A 30 -15.68 -15.80 -11.21
CA LEU A 30 -15.18 -14.95 -10.14
C LEU A 30 -15.53 -13.46 -10.35
N MET A 31 -15.35 -12.95 -11.57
CA MET A 31 -15.46 -11.50 -11.87
C MET A 31 -16.83 -11.07 -12.41
N ASP A 32 -17.85 -11.94 -12.37
CA ASP A 32 -19.22 -11.54 -12.70
C ASP A 32 -19.78 -10.56 -11.66
N SER A 33 -19.83 -9.29 -12.03
CA SER A 33 -20.34 -8.21 -11.19
C SER A 33 -21.84 -8.30 -10.86
N LYS A 34 -22.60 -9.23 -11.47
CA LYS A 34 -24.00 -9.50 -11.09
C LYS A 34 -24.12 -10.43 -9.88
N THR A 35 -23.15 -11.31 -9.68
CA THR A 35 -23.15 -12.31 -8.61
C THR A 35 -22.22 -11.93 -7.47
N GLN A 36 -20.99 -11.46 -7.77
CA GLN A 36 -19.98 -11.11 -6.76
C GLN A 36 -19.79 -9.59 -6.55
N GLY A 37 -20.36 -8.76 -7.43
CA GLY A 37 -20.23 -7.29 -7.35
C GLY A 37 -18.85 -6.78 -7.76
N GLY A 38 -18.28 -5.87 -6.97
CA GLY A 38 -16.97 -5.25 -7.23
C GLY A 38 -15.92 -5.72 -6.23
N LEU A 39 -14.89 -6.40 -6.72
CA LEU A 39 -13.86 -7.07 -5.91
C LEU A 39 -12.51 -6.33 -5.93
N THR A 40 -11.70 -6.57 -4.90
CA THR A 40 -10.30 -6.16 -4.78
C THR A 40 -9.37 -7.37 -4.70
N TYR A 41 -8.04 -7.13 -4.69
CA TYR A 41 -7.04 -8.21 -4.59
C TYR A 41 -7.09 -9.00 -3.27
N ASN A 42 -7.79 -8.50 -2.23
CA ASN A 42 -7.92 -9.22 -0.96
C ASN A 42 -9.07 -10.22 -0.95
N ASP A 43 -10.04 -10.08 -1.84
CA ASP A 43 -11.35 -10.77 -1.79
C ASP A 43 -11.37 -12.13 -2.51
N PHE A 44 -10.24 -12.56 -3.06
CA PHE A 44 -10.08 -13.86 -3.72
C PHE A 44 -8.66 -14.45 -3.56
N LEU A 45 -8.49 -15.73 -3.86
CA LEU A 45 -7.23 -16.44 -4.08
C LEU A 45 -7.17 -16.95 -5.53
N VAL A 46 -5.95 -17.26 -5.97
CA VAL A 46 -5.72 -18.22 -7.07
C VAL A 46 -5.46 -19.58 -6.42
N LEU A 47 -5.98 -20.66 -6.98
CA LEU A 47 -5.73 -22.03 -6.51
C LEU A 47 -4.42 -22.58 -7.11
N PRO A 48 -3.73 -23.50 -6.42
CA PRO A 48 -2.49 -24.09 -6.91
C PRO A 48 -2.70 -25.01 -8.11
N GLY A 49 -1.66 -25.18 -8.92
CA GLY A 49 -1.63 -26.04 -10.11
C GLY A 49 -0.78 -27.30 -9.94
N HIS A 50 -0.46 -27.95 -11.05
CA HIS A 50 0.58 -28.99 -11.11
C HIS A 50 1.96 -28.36 -11.31
N ILE A 51 3.00 -28.91 -10.67
CA ILE A 51 4.36 -28.35 -10.68
C ILE A 51 5.36 -29.38 -11.18
N ASP A 52 5.90 -29.15 -12.37
CA ASP A 52 6.91 -29.97 -13.04
C ASP A 52 8.22 -29.19 -13.35
N PHE A 53 8.29 -27.91 -12.97
CA PHE A 53 9.45 -27.03 -13.16
C PHE A 53 9.86 -26.29 -11.86
N ALA A 54 11.06 -25.69 -11.86
CA ALA A 54 11.59 -24.89 -10.75
C ALA A 54 11.26 -23.40 -10.92
N ALA A 55 10.99 -22.67 -9.83
CA ALA A 55 10.69 -21.22 -9.86
C ALA A 55 11.72 -20.39 -10.64
N SER A 56 13.00 -20.74 -10.60
CA SER A 56 14.06 -20.02 -11.33
C SER A 56 13.89 -20.04 -12.86
N ALA A 57 13.16 -21.02 -13.40
CA ALA A 57 12.82 -21.11 -14.82
C ALA A 57 11.63 -20.21 -15.22
N VAL A 58 10.88 -19.64 -14.26
CA VAL A 58 9.68 -18.86 -14.54
C VAL A 58 10.02 -17.54 -15.22
N SER A 59 9.46 -17.32 -16.41
CA SER A 59 9.63 -16.08 -17.18
C SER A 59 8.65 -14.99 -16.73
N LEU A 60 9.21 -13.87 -16.27
CA LEU A 60 8.46 -12.67 -15.89
C LEU A 60 8.46 -11.59 -17.00
N GLU A 61 8.83 -11.96 -18.24
CA GLU A 61 8.81 -11.04 -19.37
C GLU A 61 7.39 -10.54 -19.66
N SER A 62 7.26 -9.22 -19.80
CA SER A 62 5.98 -8.51 -19.66
C SER A 62 5.90 -7.33 -20.62
N ARG A 63 4.84 -7.30 -21.44
CA ARG A 63 4.55 -6.15 -22.32
C ARG A 63 4.00 -4.98 -21.51
N VAL A 64 4.52 -3.77 -21.74
CA VAL A 64 3.98 -2.52 -21.16
C VAL A 64 3.27 -1.64 -22.20
N THR A 65 3.61 -1.85 -23.48
CA THR A 65 3.10 -1.15 -24.65
C THR A 65 3.08 -2.09 -25.87
N LYS A 66 2.66 -1.62 -27.04
CA LYS A 66 2.58 -2.43 -28.27
C LYS A 66 3.95 -2.91 -28.76
N LYS A 67 5.04 -2.15 -28.57
CA LYS A 67 6.41 -2.51 -28.98
C LYS A 67 7.30 -2.92 -27.78
N THR A 68 7.20 -2.28 -26.62
CA THR A 68 8.12 -2.52 -25.49
C THR A 68 7.73 -3.71 -24.61
N VAL A 69 8.71 -4.62 -24.43
CA VAL A 69 8.73 -5.72 -23.47
C VAL A 69 9.77 -5.41 -22.38
N LEU A 70 9.41 -5.58 -21.12
CA LEU A 70 10.31 -5.52 -19.97
C LEU A 70 10.62 -6.95 -19.48
N LYS A 71 11.76 -7.15 -18.79
CA LYS A 71 12.09 -8.44 -18.18
C LYS A 71 11.35 -8.72 -16.86
N THR A 72 10.67 -7.70 -16.32
CA THR A 72 9.82 -7.80 -15.14
C THR A 72 8.55 -6.95 -15.31
N PRO A 73 7.42 -7.29 -14.66
CA PRO A 73 6.18 -6.52 -14.72
C PRO A 73 6.19 -5.26 -13.83
N PHE A 74 7.35 -4.73 -13.43
CA PHE A 74 7.44 -3.74 -12.35
C PHE A 74 7.64 -2.31 -12.85
N LEU A 75 6.66 -1.44 -12.59
CA LEU A 75 6.76 0.01 -12.84
C LEU A 75 6.74 0.80 -11.52
N SER A 76 7.53 1.88 -11.43
CA SER A 76 7.40 2.87 -10.37
C SER A 76 6.44 4.00 -10.78
N SER A 77 5.64 4.48 -9.83
CA SER A 77 4.58 5.47 -10.10
C SER A 77 5.14 6.89 -10.30
N PRO A 78 4.60 7.70 -11.24
CA PRO A 78 5.06 9.07 -11.49
C PRO A 78 4.62 10.03 -10.39
N MET A 79 5.39 10.05 -9.30
CA MET A 79 5.13 10.87 -8.12
C MET A 79 6.43 11.48 -7.58
N ASP A 80 6.34 12.71 -7.06
CA ASP A 80 7.45 13.46 -6.43
C ASP A 80 7.95 12.87 -5.08
N THR A 81 7.37 11.75 -4.65
CA THR A 81 7.80 10.95 -3.48
C THR A 81 8.06 9.49 -3.87
N VAL A 82 8.24 9.20 -5.16
CA VAL A 82 8.55 7.87 -5.69
C VAL A 82 9.61 7.90 -6.81
N THR A 83 9.42 8.67 -7.89
CA THR A 83 10.20 8.47 -9.12
C THR A 83 10.84 9.75 -9.68
N GLU A 84 12.10 9.95 -9.32
CA GLU A 84 13.08 10.80 -10.03
C GLU A 84 14.17 9.90 -10.65
N THR A 85 15.28 10.50 -11.09
CA THR A 85 16.44 9.87 -11.77
C THR A 85 16.89 8.55 -11.14
N ASP A 86 17.14 8.50 -9.83
CA ASP A 86 17.71 7.32 -9.16
C ASP A 86 16.76 6.13 -9.13
N MET A 87 15.48 6.36 -8.84
CA MET A 87 14.41 5.35 -8.96
C MET A 87 14.31 4.86 -10.40
N ALA A 88 14.35 5.76 -11.40
CA ALA A 88 14.22 5.37 -12.80
C ALA A 88 15.40 4.52 -13.28
N ILE A 89 16.64 4.89 -12.95
CA ILE A 89 17.85 4.10 -13.21
C ILE A 89 17.77 2.75 -12.50
N ALA A 90 17.45 2.72 -11.20
CA ALA A 90 17.40 1.49 -10.42
C ALA A 90 16.32 0.53 -10.92
N MET A 91 15.12 1.02 -11.27
CA MET A 91 14.05 0.22 -11.85
C MET A 91 14.44 -0.34 -13.23
N ALA A 92 15.04 0.47 -14.11
CA ALA A 92 15.48 0.00 -15.42
C ALA A 92 16.60 -1.04 -15.31
N LEU A 93 17.61 -0.83 -14.45
CA LEU A 93 18.67 -1.81 -14.17
C LEU A 93 18.13 -3.13 -13.61
N LEU A 94 17.04 -3.10 -12.84
CA LEU A 94 16.41 -4.28 -12.26
C LEU A 94 15.32 -4.89 -13.17
N GLY A 95 15.31 -4.53 -14.45
CA GLY A 95 14.43 -5.10 -15.49
C GLY A 95 12.97 -4.62 -15.44
N GLY A 96 12.69 -3.58 -14.66
CA GLY A 96 11.42 -2.85 -14.65
C GLY A 96 11.51 -1.55 -15.46
N LEU A 97 10.69 -0.57 -15.10
CA LEU A 97 10.68 0.75 -15.74
C LEU A 97 10.27 1.85 -14.74
N GLY A 98 11.00 2.95 -14.70
CA GLY A 98 10.59 4.13 -13.93
C GLY A 98 9.88 5.16 -14.80
N VAL A 99 8.77 5.70 -14.29
CA VAL A 99 8.05 6.83 -14.90
C VAL A 99 8.33 8.12 -14.11
N ILE A 100 9.15 9.02 -14.64
CA ILE A 100 9.51 10.29 -13.99
C ILE A 100 8.27 11.20 -13.86
N HIS A 101 8.07 11.79 -12.68
CA HIS A 101 6.94 12.71 -12.44
C HIS A 101 7.07 14.06 -13.18
N HIS A 102 5.94 14.76 -13.35
CA HIS A 102 5.89 16.07 -14.03
C HIS A 102 5.60 17.25 -13.09
N ASN A 103 5.60 17.03 -11.77
CA ASN A 103 5.44 18.05 -10.73
C ASN A 103 6.71 18.91 -10.52
N LEU A 104 7.31 19.35 -11.62
CA LEU A 104 8.54 20.17 -11.72
C LEU A 104 8.63 20.82 -13.13
N PRO A 105 9.50 21.82 -13.34
CA PRO A 105 9.68 22.47 -14.64
C PRO A 105 10.04 21.50 -15.77
N ALA A 106 9.60 21.79 -16.99
CA ALA A 106 9.80 20.91 -18.15
C ALA A 106 11.30 20.61 -18.42
N GLN A 107 12.16 21.63 -18.32
CA GLN A 107 13.60 21.46 -18.48
C GLN A 107 14.20 20.49 -17.45
N MET A 108 13.85 20.63 -16.16
CA MET A 108 14.34 19.72 -15.12
C MET A 108 13.88 18.28 -15.37
N GLN A 109 12.67 18.08 -15.91
CA GLN A 109 12.19 16.75 -16.29
C GLN A 109 13.00 16.17 -17.48
N ALA A 110 13.32 17.00 -18.47
CA ALA A 110 14.18 16.61 -19.60
C ALA A 110 15.61 16.31 -19.13
N ASP A 111 16.13 17.04 -18.15
CA ASP A 111 17.44 16.79 -17.55
C ASP A 111 17.47 15.47 -16.77
N MET A 112 16.40 15.13 -16.03
CA MET A 112 16.23 13.80 -15.41
C MET A 112 16.17 12.67 -16.46
N VAL A 113 15.37 12.83 -17.53
CA VAL A 113 15.33 11.85 -18.64
C VAL A 113 16.73 11.68 -19.25
N ARG A 114 17.42 12.78 -19.56
CA ARG A 114 18.77 12.75 -20.15
C ARG A 114 19.78 12.06 -19.21
N ALA A 115 19.65 12.22 -17.90
CA ALA A 115 20.47 11.53 -16.91
C ALA A 115 20.22 10.01 -16.91
N VAL A 116 18.95 9.55 -16.97
CA VAL A 116 18.63 8.12 -17.12
C VAL A 116 19.18 7.56 -18.44
N LYS A 117 18.93 8.26 -19.56
CA LYS A 117 19.36 7.83 -20.91
C LYS A 117 20.88 7.79 -21.07
N LYS A 118 21.62 8.73 -20.47
CA LYS A 118 23.10 8.72 -20.49
C LYS A 118 23.74 7.85 -19.40
N PHE A 119 22.99 7.26 -18.47
CA PHE A 119 23.59 6.50 -17.35
C PHE A 119 24.36 5.25 -17.80
N GLU A 120 23.91 4.55 -18.84
CA GLU A 120 24.58 3.40 -19.45
C GLU A 120 24.46 3.51 -20.97
N ASN A 121 25.54 3.26 -21.71
CA ASN A 121 25.55 3.38 -23.18
C ASN A 121 26.41 2.26 -23.78
N GLY A 122 26.13 1.86 -25.03
CA GLY A 122 27.06 1.07 -25.83
C GLY A 122 28.21 1.94 -26.34
N PHE A 123 27.86 2.95 -27.12
CA PHE A 123 28.76 4.04 -27.52
C PHE A 123 28.26 5.35 -26.91
N ILE A 124 29.13 6.08 -26.22
CA ILE A 124 28.86 7.46 -25.77
C ILE A 124 29.17 8.36 -26.97
N THR A 125 28.14 8.80 -27.69
CA THR A 125 28.24 9.65 -28.88
C THR A 125 28.48 11.12 -28.56
N ASP A 126 28.13 11.56 -27.35
CA ASP A 126 28.36 12.92 -26.84
C ASP A 126 29.11 12.87 -25.50
N PRO A 127 30.42 12.54 -25.53
CA PRO A 127 31.31 12.56 -24.36
C PRO A 127 31.76 13.99 -24.04
N ILE A 128 31.73 14.37 -22.76
CA ILE A 128 32.32 15.63 -22.30
C ILE A 128 33.83 15.60 -22.61
N CYS A 129 34.28 16.59 -23.36
CA CYS A 129 35.68 16.80 -23.74
C CYS A 129 36.22 18.06 -23.05
N LEU A 130 37.54 18.18 -22.89
CA LEU A 130 38.22 19.40 -22.46
C LEU A 130 39.44 19.69 -23.34
N ALA A 131 39.93 20.94 -23.27
CA ALA A 131 41.14 21.38 -23.96
C ALA A 131 42.41 21.07 -23.12
N PRO A 132 43.60 20.97 -23.72
CA PRO A 132 44.86 20.80 -22.97
C PRO A 132 45.14 21.95 -21.99
N THR A 133 44.59 23.14 -22.25
CA THR A 133 44.68 24.35 -21.41
C THR A 133 43.70 24.40 -20.24
N ASN A 134 42.74 23.48 -20.15
CA ASN A 134 41.89 23.34 -18.96
C ASN A 134 42.71 22.87 -17.74
N THR A 135 42.10 22.90 -16.57
CA THR A 135 42.73 22.59 -15.28
C THR A 135 42.20 21.30 -14.65
N VAL A 136 42.95 20.77 -13.68
CA VAL A 136 42.48 19.68 -12.80
C VAL A 136 41.18 20.05 -12.08
N ALA A 137 41.00 21.33 -11.70
CA ALA A 137 39.76 21.82 -11.09
C ALA A 137 38.52 21.58 -11.98
N ASP A 138 38.63 21.79 -13.29
CA ASP A 138 37.52 21.61 -14.23
C ASP A 138 37.05 20.15 -14.28
N VAL A 139 37.99 19.20 -14.20
CA VAL A 139 37.68 17.76 -14.14
C VAL A 139 37.03 17.37 -12.81
N TRP A 140 37.38 18.01 -11.70
CA TRP A 140 36.69 17.83 -10.42
C TRP A 140 35.27 18.38 -10.43
N GLN A 141 35.02 19.54 -11.05
CA GLN A 141 33.65 20.07 -11.25
C GLN A 141 32.80 19.15 -12.12
N ILE A 142 33.36 18.56 -13.18
CA ILE A 142 32.68 17.54 -14.00
C ILE A 142 32.38 16.29 -13.16
N LYS A 143 33.31 15.85 -12.29
CA LYS A 143 33.11 14.70 -11.40
C LYS A 143 32.00 14.94 -10.38
N GLU A 144 31.93 16.13 -9.81
CA GLU A 144 30.89 16.53 -8.86
C GLU A 144 29.53 16.62 -9.54
N LYS A 145 29.45 17.25 -10.72
CA LYS A 145 28.20 17.47 -11.46
C LYS A 145 27.65 16.23 -12.18
N PHE A 146 28.51 15.33 -12.64
CA PHE A 146 28.12 14.19 -13.50
C PHE A 146 28.60 12.82 -12.99
N GLY A 147 29.31 12.74 -11.86
CA GLY A 147 29.75 11.49 -11.24
C GLY A 147 30.94 10.79 -11.90
N PHE A 148 31.54 11.35 -12.97
CA PHE A 148 32.67 10.74 -13.67
C PHE A 148 33.81 11.72 -13.97
N CYS A 149 35.03 11.17 -14.06
CA CYS A 149 36.27 11.89 -14.31
C CYS A 149 37.16 11.09 -15.29
N GLY A 150 36.59 10.66 -16.41
CA GLY A 150 37.30 9.99 -17.50
C GLY A 150 37.05 10.75 -18.80
N ILE A 151 37.86 11.76 -19.06
CA ILE A 151 37.58 12.89 -19.96
C ILE A 151 38.59 12.89 -21.12
N PRO A 152 38.14 12.72 -22.38
CA PRO A 152 38.99 12.91 -23.55
C PRO A 152 39.49 14.36 -23.67
N ILE A 153 40.77 14.51 -23.97
CA ILE A 153 41.39 15.81 -24.22
C ILE A 153 41.55 16.00 -25.72
N THR A 154 40.99 17.10 -26.22
CA THR A 154 40.93 17.41 -27.66
C THR A 154 41.47 18.80 -27.90
N GLU A 155 42.08 19.01 -29.07
CA GLU A 155 42.69 20.29 -29.46
C GLU A 155 41.74 21.50 -29.31
N SER A 156 40.46 21.33 -29.67
CA SER A 156 39.41 22.36 -29.57
C SER A 156 38.61 22.35 -28.27
N GLY A 157 38.88 21.39 -27.37
CA GLY A 157 38.05 21.10 -26.19
C GLY A 157 36.64 20.60 -26.51
N LYS A 158 36.39 20.09 -27.72
CA LYS A 158 35.06 19.66 -28.21
C LYS A 158 35.14 18.35 -28.98
N LEU A 159 34.00 17.64 -29.03
CA LEU A 159 33.79 16.51 -29.93
C LEU A 159 34.10 16.89 -31.39
N GLY A 160 34.64 15.97 -32.18
CA GLY A 160 35.17 16.27 -33.51
C GLY A 160 36.51 17.03 -33.51
N GLY A 161 37.03 17.46 -32.35
CA GLY A 161 38.42 17.89 -32.22
C GLY A 161 39.38 16.71 -32.35
N LYS A 162 40.61 16.98 -32.80
CA LYS A 162 41.70 16.00 -32.81
C LYS A 162 41.98 15.52 -31.39
N LEU A 163 42.03 14.19 -31.19
CA LEU A 163 42.28 13.59 -29.87
C LEU A 163 43.77 13.73 -29.51
N LEU A 164 44.05 14.40 -28.39
CA LEU A 164 45.42 14.62 -27.89
C LEU A 164 45.77 13.70 -26.73
N GLY A 165 44.79 13.31 -25.91
CA GLY A 165 45.01 12.48 -24.73
C GLY A 165 43.72 12.10 -24.00
N ILE A 166 43.85 11.50 -22.82
CA ILE A 166 42.73 11.29 -21.89
C ILE A 166 43.18 11.55 -20.45
N VAL A 167 42.31 12.15 -19.65
CA VAL A 167 42.49 12.33 -18.21
C VAL A 167 41.54 11.40 -17.47
N THR A 168 42.05 10.67 -16.48
CA THR A 168 41.26 9.81 -15.60
C THR A 168 41.37 10.25 -14.14
N GLY A 169 40.45 9.75 -13.31
CA GLY A 169 40.44 10.01 -11.87
C GLY A 169 41.70 9.58 -11.10
N ARG A 170 42.59 8.76 -11.69
CA ARG A 170 43.90 8.42 -11.11
C ARG A 170 44.94 9.50 -11.37
N ASP A 171 44.93 10.06 -12.58
CA ASP A 171 45.97 10.96 -13.08
C ASP A 171 45.91 12.32 -12.36
N ILE A 172 44.72 12.72 -11.93
CA ILE A 172 44.44 13.92 -11.14
C ILE A 172 44.47 13.71 -9.62
N GLN A 173 44.52 12.46 -9.12
CA GLN A 173 44.23 12.14 -7.72
C GLN A 173 45.18 12.84 -6.73
N PHE A 174 46.43 13.03 -7.13
CA PHE A 174 47.49 13.63 -6.33
C PHE A 174 48.14 14.82 -7.06
N ARG A 175 47.33 15.58 -7.81
CA ARG A 175 47.77 16.78 -8.55
C ARG A 175 47.10 18.04 -8.00
N PRO A 176 47.79 19.20 -8.00
CA PRO A 176 47.18 20.45 -7.56
C PRO A 176 46.09 20.88 -8.56
N ASN A 177 45.02 21.48 -8.04
CA ASN A 177 43.87 21.92 -8.83
C ASN A 177 44.21 22.89 -9.97
N SER A 178 45.33 23.61 -9.87
CA SER A 178 45.85 24.55 -10.88
C SER A 178 46.71 23.91 -11.98
N ALA A 179 47.01 22.61 -11.93
CA ALA A 179 47.75 21.93 -13.00
C ALA A 179 46.91 21.89 -14.29
N THR A 180 47.55 22.14 -15.44
CA THR A 180 46.93 22.05 -16.76
C THR A 180 46.75 20.59 -17.18
N LEU A 181 45.70 20.28 -17.94
CA LEU A 181 45.40 18.90 -18.34
C LEU A 181 46.48 18.30 -19.26
N ASP A 182 47.13 19.12 -20.08
CA ASP A 182 48.32 18.72 -20.85
C ASP A 182 49.43 18.08 -19.99
N SER A 183 49.68 18.65 -18.80
CA SER A 183 50.73 18.20 -17.87
C SER A 183 50.39 16.93 -17.08
N VAL A 184 49.15 16.43 -17.18
CA VAL A 184 48.67 15.27 -16.40
C VAL A 184 47.95 14.20 -17.22
N MET A 185 47.59 14.45 -18.49
CA MET A 185 46.89 13.49 -19.32
C MET A 185 47.78 12.31 -19.76
N THR A 186 47.17 11.14 -19.97
CA THR A 186 47.81 10.10 -20.78
C THR A 186 47.86 10.59 -22.23
N GLN A 187 49.07 10.69 -22.78
CA GLN A 187 49.34 11.25 -24.10
C GLN A 187 48.85 10.33 -25.23
N GLY A 188 48.47 10.93 -26.36
CA GLY A 188 47.80 10.24 -27.48
C GLY A 188 48.56 9.03 -28.05
N ALA A 189 49.90 9.03 -27.99
CA ALA A 189 50.74 7.91 -28.43
C ALA A 189 50.57 6.63 -27.59
N ASP A 190 50.19 6.77 -26.31
CA ASP A 190 49.98 5.65 -25.38
C ASP A 190 48.50 5.20 -25.27
N LEU A 191 47.62 5.80 -26.08
CA LEU A 191 46.19 5.49 -26.10
C LEU A 191 45.86 4.33 -27.04
N VAL A 192 45.27 3.28 -26.48
CA VAL A 192 44.47 2.34 -27.27
C VAL A 192 43.19 3.05 -27.68
N THR A 193 42.97 3.18 -28.99
CA THR A 193 41.76 3.72 -29.62
C THR A 193 41.10 2.66 -30.52
N GLY A 194 39.86 2.90 -30.93
CA GLY A 194 39.19 2.13 -31.97
C GLY A 194 38.88 3.00 -33.20
N PRO A 195 38.84 2.43 -34.41
CA PRO A 195 38.41 3.16 -35.61
C PRO A 195 36.89 3.44 -35.58
N SER A 196 36.49 4.55 -36.18
CA SER A 196 35.07 4.84 -36.47
C SER A 196 34.45 3.76 -37.37
N GLY A 197 33.16 3.47 -37.18
CA GLY A 197 32.44 2.41 -37.90
C GLY A 197 32.63 0.99 -37.32
N ILE A 198 33.42 0.80 -36.26
CA ILE A 198 33.56 -0.48 -35.55
C ILE A 198 32.24 -0.94 -34.90
N THR A 199 31.98 -2.25 -34.88
CA THR A 199 30.82 -2.80 -34.13
C THR A 199 31.04 -2.74 -32.62
N LEU A 200 29.96 -2.75 -31.85
CA LEU A 200 30.02 -2.67 -30.39
C LEU A 200 30.72 -3.91 -29.80
N GLU A 201 30.50 -5.08 -30.39
CA GLU A 201 31.11 -6.36 -30.02
C GLU A 201 32.64 -6.34 -30.21
N GLN A 202 33.11 -5.79 -31.33
CA GLN A 202 34.54 -5.61 -31.62
C GLN A 202 35.18 -4.57 -30.70
N ALA A 203 34.55 -3.40 -30.51
CA ALA A 203 35.05 -2.37 -29.59
C ALA A 203 35.10 -2.88 -28.14
N ASN A 204 34.12 -3.71 -27.73
CA ASN A 204 34.13 -4.38 -26.44
C ASN A 204 35.20 -5.48 -26.32
N ALA A 205 35.72 -6.05 -27.41
CA ALA A 205 36.93 -6.88 -27.35
C ALA A 205 38.16 -6.01 -27.03
N ILE A 206 38.43 -4.96 -27.82
CA ILE A 206 39.55 -4.04 -27.63
C ILE A 206 39.57 -3.45 -26.20
N LEU A 207 38.40 -3.08 -25.65
CA LEU A 207 38.27 -2.56 -24.28
C LEU A 207 38.51 -3.63 -23.19
N ARG A 208 38.21 -4.91 -23.46
CA ARG A 208 38.56 -6.02 -22.55
C ARG A 208 40.07 -6.30 -22.57
N ASP A 209 40.65 -6.40 -23.76
CA ASP A 209 42.03 -6.87 -23.95
C ASP A 209 43.06 -5.83 -23.52
N SER A 210 42.80 -4.55 -23.81
CA SER A 210 43.59 -3.41 -23.31
C SER A 210 43.49 -3.21 -21.79
N LYS A 211 42.45 -3.77 -21.15
CA LYS A 211 42.13 -3.69 -19.70
C LYS A 211 41.91 -2.26 -19.16
N LYS A 212 41.93 -1.24 -20.02
CA LYS A 212 41.76 0.19 -19.68
C LYS A 212 40.32 0.50 -19.20
N GLY A 213 40.12 1.70 -18.66
CA GLY A 213 38.80 2.15 -18.15
C GLY A 213 37.88 2.80 -19.19
N LYS A 214 38.43 3.14 -20.36
CA LYS A 214 37.81 3.85 -21.49
C LYS A 214 38.46 3.39 -22.80
N LEU A 215 37.72 3.49 -23.90
CA LEU A 215 38.21 3.31 -25.28
C LEU A 215 37.67 4.45 -26.15
N PRO A 216 38.49 5.44 -26.54
CA PRO A 216 38.08 6.47 -27.50
C PRO A 216 37.94 5.88 -28.90
N LEU A 217 36.92 6.32 -29.65
CA LEU A 217 36.78 6.03 -31.08
C LEU A 217 37.15 7.26 -31.91
N VAL A 218 37.99 7.07 -32.90
CA VAL A 218 38.51 8.14 -33.77
C VAL A 218 38.29 7.84 -35.26
N ASP A 219 38.15 8.89 -36.06
CA ASP A 219 38.14 8.77 -37.51
C ASP A 219 39.56 8.69 -38.11
N SER A 220 39.65 8.64 -39.45
CA SER A 220 40.91 8.57 -40.20
C SER A 220 41.80 9.81 -40.06
N GLU A 221 41.30 10.92 -39.51
CA GLU A 221 42.06 12.15 -39.25
C GLU A 221 42.44 12.27 -37.76
N GLY A 222 42.09 11.28 -36.93
CA GLY A 222 42.35 11.27 -35.50
C GLY A 222 41.39 12.15 -34.68
N ARG A 223 40.25 12.54 -35.25
CA ARG A 223 39.20 13.31 -34.53
C ARG A 223 38.36 12.37 -33.69
N LEU A 224 38.01 12.81 -32.48
CA LEU A 224 37.17 12.02 -31.57
C LEU A 224 35.72 11.97 -32.09
N VAL A 225 35.18 10.76 -32.24
CA VAL A 225 33.81 10.49 -32.69
C VAL A 225 32.91 9.98 -31.57
N ALA A 226 33.44 9.10 -30.69
CA ALA A 226 32.68 8.51 -29.58
C ALA A 226 33.62 7.95 -28.49
N LEU A 227 33.04 7.45 -27.39
CA LEU A 227 33.78 6.87 -26.27
C LEU A 227 33.05 5.63 -25.72
N LEU A 228 33.76 4.55 -25.39
CA LEU A 228 33.22 3.42 -24.61
C LEU A 228 33.78 3.46 -23.19
N ALA A 229 33.03 2.90 -22.24
CA ALA A 229 33.43 2.84 -20.83
C ALA A 229 33.34 1.42 -20.25
N ARG A 230 34.42 0.97 -19.60
CA ARG A 230 34.47 -0.37 -18.96
C ARG A 230 33.46 -0.52 -17.82
N SER A 231 32.99 0.59 -17.25
CA SER A 231 31.86 0.62 -16.30
C SER A 231 30.58 0.04 -16.87
N ASP A 232 30.36 0.15 -18.17
CA ASP A 232 29.06 -0.15 -18.79
C ASP A 232 29.03 -1.62 -19.21
N LEU A 233 30.19 -2.18 -19.58
CA LEU A 233 30.42 -3.63 -19.60
C LEU A 233 30.20 -4.29 -18.23
N LEU A 234 30.55 -3.62 -17.13
CA LEU A 234 30.29 -4.13 -15.77
C LEU A 234 28.80 -4.04 -15.43
N LYS A 235 28.14 -2.89 -15.67
CA LYS A 235 26.67 -2.76 -15.50
C LYS A 235 25.92 -3.84 -16.26
N ASN A 236 26.28 -4.11 -17.52
CA ASN A 236 25.60 -5.14 -18.31
C ASN A 236 25.85 -6.58 -17.82
N LYS A 237 26.97 -6.84 -17.13
CA LYS A 237 27.24 -8.12 -16.47
C LYS A 237 26.47 -8.24 -15.14
N ASP A 238 26.48 -7.20 -14.34
CA ASP A 238 25.93 -7.19 -12.98
C ASP A 238 24.38 -7.03 -12.99
N TYR A 239 23.83 -6.48 -14.08
CA TYR A 239 22.39 -6.29 -14.32
C TYR A 239 21.95 -6.93 -15.64
N PRO A 240 21.91 -8.28 -15.74
CA PRO A 240 21.60 -8.99 -16.99
C PRO A 240 20.13 -8.89 -17.44
N LEU A 241 19.21 -8.56 -16.52
CA LEU A 241 17.79 -8.36 -16.81
C LEU A 241 17.44 -6.90 -17.19
N ALA A 242 18.41 -6.01 -17.25
CA ALA A 242 18.17 -4.56 -17.35
C ALA A 242 17.45 -4.13 -18.64
N SER A 243 16.41 -3.31 -18.47
CA SER A 243 15.56 -2.75 -19.52
C SER A 243 16.32 -1.73 -20.37
N LYS A 244 16.77 -2.11 -21.56
CA LYS A 244 17.59 -1.28 -22.48
C LYS A 244 17.03 -1.30 -23.91
N LYS A 245 17.29 -0.24 -24.69
CA LYS A 245 17.19 -0.33 -26.16
C LYS A 245 18.23 -1.33 -26.69
N PRO A 246 17.86 -2.28 -27.57
CA PRO A 246 18.80 -3.26 -28.12
C PRO A 246 20.02 -2.64 -28.82
N ASP A 247 19.86 -1.49 -29.47
CA ASP A 247 20.87 -0.92 -30.37
C ASP A 247 21.86 -0.01 -29.62
N SER A 248 21.36 1.03 -28.95
CA SER A 248 22.19 1.98 -28.20
C SER A 248 22.67 1.45 -26.84
N LYS A 249 22.11 0.32 -26.36
CA LYS A 249 22.23 -0.23 -25.00
C LYS A 249 21.82 0.73 -23.87
N GLN A 250 21.20 1.87 -24.19
CA GLN A 250 20.74 2.82 -23.18
C GLN A 250 19.52 2.29 -22.43
N LEU A 251 19.44 2.58 -21.14
CA LEU A 251 18.29 2.25 -20.30
C LEU A 251 16.99 2.83 -20.90
N LEU A 252 15.89 2.09 -20.75
CA LEU A 252 14.56 2.58 -21.09
C LEU A 252 14.08 3.57 -20.03
N CYS A 253 13.61 4.73 -20.46
CA CYS A 253 13.11 5.80 -19.62
C CYS A 253 11.67 6.15 -20.01
N ALA A 254 10.82 6.29 -18.99
CA ALA A 254 9.46 6.81 -19.15
C ALA A 254 9.25 8.08 -18.34
N ALA A 255 8.28 8.90 -18.75
CA ALA A 255 7.94 10.15 -18.09
C ALA A 255 6.44 10.42 -18.20
N ALA A 256 5.87 11.01 -17.15
CA ALA A 256 4.51 11.51 -17.16
C ALA A 256 4.45 12.91 -17.81
N ILE A 257 3.31 13.25 -18.41
CA ILE A 257 2.91 14.62 -18.74
C ILE A 257 1.42 14.83 -18.45
N GLY A 258 0.99 16.09 -18.43
CA GLY A 258 -0.43 16.43 -18.41
C GLY A 258 -1.08 16.28 -19.79
N THR A 259 -2.23 16.92 -19.97
CA THR A 259 -2.97 16.91 -21.26
C THR A 259 -3.37 18.30 -21.72
N ARG A 260 -2.67 19.35 -21.26
CA ARG A 260 -2.93 20.74 -21.67
C ARG A 260 -2.02 21.13 -22.84
N LEU A 261 -2.28 22.28 -23.48
CA LEU A 261 -1.45 22.75 -24.60
C LEU A 261 0.04 22.95 -24.22
N PRO A 262 0.40 23.48 -23.03
CA PRO A 262 1.81 23.59 -22.61
C PRO A 262 2.54 22.24 -22.46
N ASP A 263 1.82 21.13 -22.20
CA ASP A 263 2.44 19.80 -22.11
C ASP A 263 3.01 19.32 -23.45
N ARG A 264 2.59 19.92 -24.59
CA ARG A 264 3.19 19.64 -25.90
C ARG A 264 4.67 20.06 -25.95
N GLU A 265 4.97 21.26 -25.46
CA GLU A 265 6.34 21.78 -25.45
C GLU A 265 7.20 21.08 -24.38
N ARG A 266 6.59 20.74 -23.23
CA ARG A 266 7.21 19.82 -22.27
C ARG A 266 7.63 18.53 -22.97
N LEU A 267 6.74 17.91 -23.74
CA LEU A 267 7.06 16.65 -24.43
C LEU A 267 8.17 16.79 -25.47
N ARG A 268 8.25 17.91 -26.21
CA ARG A 268 9.36 18.15 -27.17
C ARG A 268 10.72 18.03 -26.49
N LEU A 269 10.89 18.71 -25.35
CA LEU A 269 12.12 18.67 -24.54
C LEU A 269 12.42 17.26 -23.98
N LEU A 270 11.39 16.47 -23.64
CA LEU A 270 11.57 15.09 -23.20
C LEU A 270 12.00 14.16 -24.35
N VAL A 271 11.43 14.31 -25.55
CA VAL A 271 11.80 13.53 -26.74
C VAL A 271 13.22 13.89 -27.18
N GLU A 272 13.60 15.17 -27.16
CA GLU A 272 14.98 15.62 -27.38
C GLU A 272 15.97 15.02 -26.36
N ALA A 273 15.55 14.88 -25.09
CA ALA A 273 16.33 14.18 -24.06
C ALA A 273 16.40 12.65 -24.23
N GLY A 274 15.68 12.08 -25.22
CA GLY A 274 15.72 10.66 -25.56
C GLY A 274 14.65 9.80 -24.89
N LEU A 275 13.49 10.36 -24.52
CA LEU A 275 12.37 9.62 -23.92
C LEU A 275 11.89 8.46 -24.82
N ASP A 276 11.67 7.28 -24.23
CA ASP A 276 11.17 6.10 -24.96
C ASP A 276 9.64 5.95 -24.89
N ILE A 277 9.04 6.28 -23.73
CA ILE A 277 7.61 6.05 -23.44
C ILE A 277 7.04 7.26 -22.67
N VAL A 278 5.90 7.78 -23.14
CA VAL A 278 5.16 8.85 -22.44
C VAL A 278 3.90 8.31 -21.76
N VAL A 279 3.65 8.76 -20.54
CA VAL A 279 2.44 8.43 -19.75
C VAL A 279 1.57 9.66 -19.62
N LEU A 280 0.35 9.62 -20.16
CA LEU A 280 -0.62 10.71 -20.01
C LEU A 280 -1.32 10.56 -18.65
N ASP A 281 -1.04 11.48 -17.72
CA ASP A 281 -1.28 11.29 -16.30
C ASP A 281 -2.52 12.05 -15.80
N SER A 282 -3.71 11.57 -16.16
CA SER A 282 -5.00 12.07 -15.64
C SER A 282 -5.55 11.18 -14.50
N SER A 283 -6.41 11.72 -13.65
CA SER A 283 -7.23 10.90 -12.72
C SER A 283 -8.40 10.21 -13.43
N GLN A 284 -8.83 10.77 -14.57
CA GLN A 284 -9.89 10.25 -15.44
C GLN A 284 -9.47 10.55 -16.89
N GLY A 285 -8.91 9.56 -17.58
CA GLY A 285 -8.25 9.74 -18.88
C GLY A 285 -9.19 9.97 -20.06
N ASN A 286 -10.43 9.47 -20.00
CA ASN A 286 -11.40 9.60 -21.09
C ASN A 286 -11.92 11.04 -21.19
N SER A 287 -11.23 11.87 -21.97
CA SER A 287 -11.47 13.31 -22.14
C SER A 287 -11.00 13.75 -23.52
N VAL A 288 -11.64 14.78 -24.10
CA VAL A 288 -11.23 15.35 -25.40
C VAL A 288 -9.77 15.78 -25.40
N TYR A 289 -9.30 16.39 -24.31
CA TYR A 289 -7.92 16.83 -24.13
C TYR A 289 -6.91 15.67 -24.26
N GLN A 290 -7.17 14.52 -23.62
CA GLN A 290 -6.27 13.38 -23.73
C GLN A 290 -6.37 12.70 -25.10
N ILE A 291 -7.57 12.58 -25.66
CA ILE A 291 -7.80 11.99 -27.00
C ILE A 291 -7.01 12.77 -28.07
N ASP A 292 -7.08 14.10 -28.05
CA ASP A 292 -6.39 14.94 -29.04
C ASP A 292 -4.90 15.09 -28.74
N MET A 293 -4.47 14.92 -27.47
CA MET A 293 -3.07 14.75 -27.11
C MET A 293 -2.49 13.45 -27.71
N ILE A 294 -3.17 12.30 -27.55
CA ILE A 294 -2.71 11.02 -28.13
C ILE A 294 -2.55 11.15 -29.65
N LYS A 295 -3.58 11.65 -30.36
CA LYS A 295 -3.53 11.84 -31.82
C LYS A 295 -2.37 12.74 -32.25
N TRP A 296 -2.15 13.86 -31.56
CA TRP A 296 -1.02 14.75 -31.85
C TRP A 296 0.32 14.05 -31.63
N ILE A 297 0.50 13.34 -30.51
CA ILE A 297 1.74 12.60 -30.22
C ILE A 297 2.00 11.53 -31.28
N LYS A 298 1.00 10.73 -31.68
CA LYS A 298 1.19 9.72 -32.74
C LYS A 298 1.42 10.33 -34.14
N THR A 299 1.17 11.62 -34.32
CA THR A 299 1.44 12.36 -35.56
C THR A 299 2.84 13.00 -35.55
N GLU A 300 3.22 13.66 -34.46
CA GLU A 300 4.51 14.37 -34.36
C GLU A 300 5.67 13.45 -33.95
N PHE A 301 5.38 12.42 -33.14
CA PHE A 301 6.35 11.46 -32.60
C PHE A 301 5.86 10.01 -32.81
N PRO A 302 5.77 9.51 -34.05
CA PRO A 302 5.17 8.20 -34.36
C PRO A 302 5.87 7.02 -33.66
N ASP A 303 7.19 7.13 -33.41
CA ASP A 303 7.99 6.11 -32.72
C ASP A 303 7.91 6.16 -31.19
N LEU A 304 7.45 7.26 -30.60
CA LEU A 304 7.22 7.37 -29.16
C LEU A 304 5.99 6.56 -28.76
N GLU A 305 6.11 5.69 -27.77
CA GLU A 305 4.98 4.89 -27.29
C GLU A 305 4.15 5.63 -26.23
N VAL A 306 2.83 5.57 -26.37
CA VAL A 306 1.90 6.34 -25.53
C VAL A 306 1.09 5.42 -24.61
N ILE A 307 1.30 5.55 -23.30
CA ILE A 307 0.45 4.95 -22.27
C ILE A 307 -0.62 5.98 -21.88
N ALA A 308 -1.89 5.66 -22.14
CA ALA A 308 -3.02 6.53 -21.84
C ALA A 308 -3.73 6.14 -20.54
N GLY A 309 -4.36 7.10 -19.84
CA GLY A 309 -5.08 6.82 -18.60
C GLY A 309 -5.28 8.02 -17.64
N ASN A 310 -5.74 7.79 -16.41
CA ASN A 310 -6.18 6.49 -15.89
C ASN A 310 -7.60 6.11 -16.35
N VAL A 311 -7.88 4.81 -16.54
CA VAL A 311 -9.22 4.28 -16.84
C VAL A 311 -9.64 3.18 -15.85
N VAL A 312 -10.94 2.88 -15.78
CA VAL A 312 -11.52 1.78 -14.97
C VAL A 312 -12.70 1.05 -15.64
N THR A 313 -13.16 1.49 -16.82
CA THR A 313 -14.24 0.83 -17.59
C THR A 313 -13.81 0.50 -19.02
N ARG A 314 -14.57 -0.42 -19.63
CA ARG A 314 -14.35 -0.91 -21.00
C ARG A 314 -14.54 0.19 -22.04
N GLU A 315 -15.48 1.09 -21.78
CA GLU A 315 -15.87 2.20 -22.65
C GLU A 315 -14.78 3.28 -22.68
N GLN A 316 -14.19 3.60 -21.52
CA GLN A 316 -13.02 4.48 -21.43
C GLN A 316 -11.82 3.88 -22.18
N ALA A 317 -11.58 2.57 -22.02
CA ALA A 317 -10.51 1.86 -22.71
C ALA A 317 -10.70 1.89 -24.24
N ALA A 318 -11.92 1.63 -24.73
CA ALA A 318 -12.24 1.67 -26.15
C ALA A 318 -11.94 3.03 -26.80
N VAL A 319 -12.29 4.13 -26.13
CA VAL A 319 -12.04 5.49 -26.65
C VAL A 319 -10.55 5.79 -26.75
N LEU A 320 -9.75 5.46 -25.73
CA LEU A 320 -8.30 5.75 -25.74
C LEU A 320 -7.52 4.80 -26.67
N ILE A 321 -7.96 3.54 -26.82
CA ILE A 321 -7.43 2.62 -27.83
C ILE A 321 -7.71 3.15 -29.24
N ALA A 322 -8.94 3.58 -29.52
CA ALA A 322 -9.33 4.16 -30.81
C ALA A 322 -8.63 5.51 -31.11
N ALA A 323 -8.21 6.25 -30.07
CA ALA A 323 -7.39 7.46 -30.22
C ALA A 323 -5.93 7.17 -30.61
N GLY A 324 -5.46 5.93 -30.47
CA GLY A 324 -4.10 5.50 -30.85
C GLY A 324 -3.19 5.10 -29.69
N ALA A 325 -3.70 4.83 -28.48
CA ALA A 325 -2.87 4.42 -27.35
C ALA A 325 -2.10 3.10 -27.59
N ASP A 326 -0.86 3.03 -27.12
CA ASP A 326 0.00 1.85 -27.19
C ASP A 326 -0.05 0.99 -25.91
N GLY A 327 -0.47 1.57 -24.79
CA GLY A 327 -0.77 0.87 -23.53
C GLY A 327 -1.82 1.63 -22.70
N LEU A 328 -2.44 0.96 -21.72
CA LEU A 328 -3.44 1.56 -20.82
C LEU A 328 -3.03 1.47 -19.35
N ARG A 329 -3.18 2.58 -18.62
CA ARG A 329 -3.01 2.65 -17.17
C ARG A 329 -4.38 2.57 -16.47
N VAL A 330 -4.55 1.59 -15.58
CA VAL A 330 -5.86 1.21 -15.01
C VAL A 330 -5.89 1.39 -13.50
N GLY A 331 -6.83 2.19 -13.01
CA GLY A 331 -7.09 2.38 -11.57
C GLY A 331 -7.51 3.81 -11.20
N MET A 332 -8.56 3.96 -10.40
CA MET A 332 -9.10 5.25 -9.97
C MET A 332 -9.63 5.15 -8.54
N GLY A 333 -9.03 5.89 -7.60
CA GLY A 333 -9.33 5.81 -6.16
C GLY A 333 -8.71 4.62 -5.41
N SER A 334 -7.91 3.78 -6.09
CA SER A 334 -7.31 2.56 -5.52
C SER A 334 -5.91 2.76 -4.90
N GLY A 335 -5.27 3.91 -5.13
CA GLY A 335 -3.97 4.23 -4.52
C GLY A 335 -4.09 4.47 -3.01
N SER A 336 -3.10 4.03 -2.22
CA SER A 336 -3.11 4.00 -0.74
C SER A 336 -3.13 5.36 -0.01
N ILE A 337 -3.33 6.43 -0.76
CA ILE A 337 -3.26 7.86 -0.41
C ILE A 337 -4.20 8.70 -1.30
N CYS A 338 -4.99 8.03 -2.15
CA CYS A 338 -5.97 8.65 -3.03
C CYS A 338 -7.32 8.63 -2.33
N ILE A 339 -8.01 9.77 -2.30
CA ILE A 339 -9.35 9.91 -1.69
C ILE A 339 -10.41 10.29 -2.72
N THR A 340 -10.11 10.17 -4.03
CA THR A 340 -11.06 10.46 -5.12
C THR A 340 -12.40 9.73 -4.97
N GLN A 341 -12.42 8.48 -4.50
CA GLN A 341 -13.69 7.76 -4.26
C GLN A 341 -14.54 8.41 -3.16
N GLU A 342 -13.95 8.79 -2.02
CA GLU A 342 -14.65 9.46 -0.92
C GLU A 342 -15.06 10.91 -1.25
N VAL A 343 -14.21 11.63 -2.00
CA VAL A 343 -14.40 13.06 -2.30
C VAL A 343 -15.31 13.30 -3.51
N THR A 344 -15.23 12.46 -4.55
CA THR A 344 -15.95 12.66 -5.82
C THR A 344 -17.05 11.64 -6.07
N ALA A 345 -17.14 10.58 -5.27
CA ALA A 345 -17.97 9.39 -5.51
C ALA A 345 -17.66 8.62 -6.83
N VAL A 346 -16.51 8.89 -7.48
CA VAL A 346 -16.07 8.23 -8.71
C VAL A 346 -14.83 7.35 -8.49
N GLY A 347 -14.88 6.13 -8.99
CA GLY A 347 -13.79 5.15 -8.97
C GLY A 347 -14.31 3.73 -9.18
N ARG A 348 -13.46 2.72 -9.00
CA ARG A 348 -13.89 1.31 -9.09
C ARG A 348 -12.98 0.38 -8.26
N PRO A 349 -13.49 -0.71 -7.66
CA PRO A 349 -12.67 -1.76 -7.06
C PRO A 349 -11.64 -2.31 -8.07
N GLN A 350 -10.37 -2.35 -7.65
CA GLN A 350 -9.25 -2.45 -8.57
C GLN A 350 -9.20 -3.78 -9.35
N ALA A 351 -9.56 -4.90 -8.74
CA ALA A 351 -9.51 -6.20 -9.42
C ALA A 351 -10.55 -6.28 -10.54
N THR A 352 -11.79 -5.87 -10.26
CA THR A 352 -12.85 -5.77 -11.27
C THR A 352 -12.55 -4.72 -12.35
N ALA A 353 -11.85 -3.63 -12.01
CA ALA A 353 -11.40 -2.63 -12.99
C ALA A 353 -10.34 -3.20 -13.94
N VAL A 354 -9.30 -3.86 -13.40
CA VAL A 354 -8.25 -4.53 -14.17
C VAL A 354 -8.84 -5.58 -15.11
N PHE A 355 -9.63 -6.52 -14.58
CA PHE A 355 -10.23 -7.60 -15.37
C PHE A 355 -11.08 -7.06 -16.53
N ALA A 356 -12.02 -6.16 -16.25
CA ALA A 356 -12.97 -5.66 -17.26
C ALA A 356 -12.31 -4.79 -18.35
N VAL A 357 -11.15 -4.17 -18.07
CA VAL A 357 -10.36 -3.45 -19.06
C VAL A 357 -9.44 -4.41 -19.83
N ALA A 358 -8.76 -5.34 -19.16
CA ALA A 358 -7.85 -6.29 -19.79
C ALA A 358 -8.55 -7.29 -20.73
N GLU A 359 -9.71 -7.81 -20.35
CA GLU A 359 -10.54 -8.69 -21.19
C GLU A 359 -10.85 -8.05 -22.57
N PHE A 360 -11.03 -6.73 -22.59
CA PHE A 360 -11.27 -5.97 -23.81
C PHE A 360 -9.96 -5.55 -24.51
N ALA A 361 -9.02 -4.94 -23.78
CA ALA A 361 -7.78 -4.41 -24.35
C ALA A 361 -6.91 -5.49 -25.01
N ARG A 362 -6.93 -6.73 -24.49
CA ARG A 362 -6.20 -7.86 -25.10
C ARG A 362 -6.67 -8.21 -26.51
N GLN A 363 -7.94 -7.91 -26.86
CA GLN A 363 -8.49 -8.14 -28.21
C GLN A 363 -7.87 -7.18 -29.26
N PHE A 364 -7.25 -6.09 -28.81
CA PHE A 364 -6.54 -5.11 -29.66
C PHE A 364 -5.02 -5.16 -29.48
N GLY A 365 -4.49 -6.16 -28.76
CA GLY A 365 -3.07 -6.29 -28.44
C GLY A 365 -2.52 -5.17 -27.54
N VAL A 366 -3.38 -4.44 -26.81
CA VAL A 366 -3.01 -3.30 -25.97
C VAL A 366 -2.75 -3.77 -24.53
N PRO A 367 -1.53 -3.61 -23.98
CA PRO A 367 -1.23 -4.01 -22.61
C PRO A 367 -1.92 -3.15 -21.56
N VAL A 368 -2.13 -3.73 -20.38
CA VAL A 368 -2.77 -3.08 -19.23
C VAL A 368 -1.82 -3.01 -18.04
N ILE A 369 -1.60 -1.81 -17.51
CA ILE A 369 -0.81 -1.56 -16.31
C ILE A 369 -1.78 -1.33 -15.14
N ALA A 370 -1.76 -2.22 -14.15
CA ALA A 370 -2.56 -2.07 -12.93
C ALA A 370 -1.91 -1.09 -11.96
N ASP A 371 -2.51 0.09 -11.77
CA ASP A 371 -2.04 1.16 -10.91
C ASP A 371 -2.93 1.30 -9.65
N GLY A 372 -2.29 1.37 -8.48
CA GLY A 372 -2.98 1.38 -7.18
C GLY A 372 -3.32 -0.01 -6.63
N GLY A 373 -3.66 -0.07 -5.34
CA GLY A 373 -3.98 -1.29 -4.59
C GLY A 373 -2.82 -2.26 -4.31
N ILE A 374 -1.67 -2.14 -4.99
CA ILE A 374 -0.51 -3.05 -4.82
C ILE A 374 0.25 -2.74 -3.52
N SER A 375 0.38 -3.72 -2.63
CA SER A 375 1.12 -3.60 -1.36
C SER A 375 2.01 -4.81 -1.00
N ASN A 376 1.97 -5.87 -1.81
CA ASN A 376 2.71 -7.12 -1.61
C ASN A 376 2.71 -7.96 -2.90
N VAL A 377 3.58 -8.97 -2.97
CA VAL A 377 3.73 -9.89 -4.10
C VAL A 377 2.39 -10.55 -4.51
N GLY A 378 1.58 -10.98 -3.55
CA GLY A 378 0.27 -11.60 -3.83
C GLY A 378 -0.72 -10.67 -4.54
N HIS A 379 -0.61 -9.35 -4.35
CA HIS A 379 -1.42 -8.39 -5.14
C HIS A 379 -0.89 -8.26 -6.57
N ILE A 380 0.42 -8.42 -6.78
CA ILE A 380 1.04 -8.41 -8.11
C ILE A 380 0.58 -9.64 -8.88
N ALA A 381 0.79 -10.84 -8.33
CA ALA A 381 0.38 -12.10 -8.96
C ALA A 381 -1.12 -12.09 -9.32
N LYS A 382 -1.97 -11.62 -8.39
CA LYS A 382 -3.41 -11.46 -8.65
C LYS A 382 -3.71 -10.45 -9.77
N ALA A 383 -3.11 -9.26 -9.76
CA ALA A 383 -3.31 -8.28 -10.82
C ALA A 383 -2.95 -8.85 -12.20
N LEU A 384 -1.81 -9.55 -12.28
CA LEU A 384 -1.34 -10.17 -13.53
C LEU A 384 -2.25 -11.34 -13.97
N SER A 385 -2.74 -12.17 -13.04
CA SER A 385 -3.69 -13.27 -13.33
C SER A 385 -5.05 -12.78 -13.86
N LEU A 386 -5.43 -11.52 -13.59
CA LEU A 386 -6.62 -10.87 -14.13
C LEU A 386 -6.38 -10.18 -15.49
N GLY A 387 -5.21 -10.39 -16.10
CA GLY A 387 -4.86 -9.85 -17.42
C GLY A 387 -4.14 -8.50 -17.41
N ALA A 388 -3.75 -7.95 -16.25
CA ALA A 388 -2.77 -6.87 -16.26
C ALA A 388 -1.44 -7.39 -16.80
N SER A 389 -0.87 -6.71 -17.79
CA SER A 389 0.43 -7.06 -18.36
C SER A 389 1.58 -6.60 -17.45
N ALA A 390 1.36 -5.57 -16.63
CA ALA A 390 2.32 -5.09 -15.63
C ALA A 390 1.63 -4.39 -14.45
N VAL A 391 2.38 -4.04 -13.40
CA VAL A 391 1.89 -3.33 -12.20
C VAL A 391 2.66 -2.04 -11.94
N MET A 392 1.95 -0.98 -11.55
CA MET A 392 2.53 0.29 -11.13
C MET A 392 2.47 0.45 -9.61
N MET A 393 3.62 0.79 -9.02
CA MET A 393 3.82 0.76 -7.58
C MET A 393 4.22 2.14 -7.04
N GLY A 394 3.34 2.73 -6.23
CA GLY A 394 3.60 3.95 -5.47
C GLY A 394 4.13 3.64 -4.06
N GLY A 395 3.24 3.60 -3.06
CA GLY A 395 3.59 3.42 -1.65
C GLY A 395 4.34 2.13 -1.29
N LEU A 396 4.37 1.13 -2.18
CA LEU A 396 5.23 -0.05 -2.03
C LEU A 396 6.71 0.27 -2.27
N LEU A 397 7.04 1.17 -3.21
CA LEU A 397 8.41 1.62 -3.50
C LEU A 397 8.80 2.90 -2.76
N ALA A 398 7.84 3.76 -2.40
CA ALA A 398 8.12 4.96 -1.58
C ALA A 398 8.83 4.59 -0.26
N GLY A 399 9.85 5.34 0.14
CA GLY A 399 10.63 5.05 1.35
C GLY A 399 11.80 4.10 1.13
N THR A 400 12.14 3.75 -0.12
CA THR A 400 13.46 3.18 -0.41
C THR A 400 14.54 4.26 -0.41
N THR A 401 15.81 3.85 -0.46
CA THR A 401 16.94 4.78 -0.61
C THR A 401 16.81 5.63 -1.88
N GLU A 402 16.42 5.00 -2.99
CA GLU A 402 16.33 5.59 -4.33
C GLU A 402 15.03 6.37 -4.61
N SER A 403 14.00 6.29 -3.74
CA SER A 403 12.84 7.18 -3.84
C SER A 403 13.20 8.58 -3.31
N PRO A 404 12.78 9.68 -3.97
CA PRO A 404 13.23 11.03 -3.66
C PRO A 404 12.82 11.52 -2.27
N GLY A 405 13.49 12.58 -1.81
CA GLY A 405 13.26 13.24 -0.53
C GLY A 405 13.94 12.59 0.67
N GLU A 406 14.13 13.39 1.72
CA GLU A 406 14.93 13.02 2.88
C GLU A 406 14.26 12.06 3.86
N TYR A 407 15.11 11.28 4.55
CA TYR A 407 14.71 10.47 5.69
C TYR A 407 14.56 11.33 6.96
N PHE A 408 13.52 11.09 7.73
CA PHE A 408 13.33 11.66 9.07
C PHE A 408 12.94 10.59 10.08
N TYR A 409 13.05 10.89 11.37
CA TYR A 409 12.65 10.00 12.45
C TYR A 409 11.36 10.49 13.12
N ASN A 410 10.42 9.58 13.37
CA ASN A 410 9.25 9.81 14.21
C ASN A 410 8.90 8.53 14.99
N GLU A 411 8.55 8.67 16.28
CA GLU A 411 8.29 7.54 17.20
C GLU A 411 9.38 6.44 17.17
N GLY A 412 10.66 6.81 16.99
CA GLY A 412 11.78 5.88 16.87
C GLY A 412 11.87 5.12 15.54
N LYS A 413 10.98 5.38 14.57
CA LYS A 413 10.99 4.77 13.22
C LYS A 413 11.61 5.74 12.22
N ARG A 414 12.41 5.21 11.29
CA ARG A 414 12.94 5.94 10.13
C ARG A 414 11.90 5.94 9.01
N LEU A 415 11.54 7.13 8.52
CA LEU A 415 10.45 7.36 7.57
C LEU A 415 10.91 8.24 6.40
N LYS A 416 10.22 8.16 5.25
CA LYS A 416 10.18 9.22 4.22
C LYS A 416 8.76 9.78 4.09
N LYS A 417 8.63 11.00 3.56
CA LYS A 417 7.33 11.58 3.19
C LYS A 417 6.75 10.86 1.98
N TYR A 418 5.42 10.74 1.90
CA TYR A 418 4.72 10.16 0.76
C TYR A 418 3.38 10.88 0.56
N ARG A 419 3.12 11.43 -0.63
CA ARG A 419 1.96 12.30 -0.88
C ARG A 419 1.32 12.09 -2.24
N GLY A 420 0.00 12.29 -2.32
CA GLY A 420 -0.74 12.20 -3.59
C GLY A 420 -0.59 13.46 -4.44
N MET A 421 -0.55 13.30 -5.77
CA MET A 421 -0.47 14.46 -6.67
C MET A 421 -1.74 15.34 -6.64
N GLY A 422 -2.84 14.85 -6.03
CA GLY A 422 -4.03 15.65 -5.72
C GLY A 422 -4.12 16.08 -4.25
N SER A 423 -3.04 16.01 -3.48
CA SER A 423 -2.95 16.56 -2.12
C SER A 423 -2.53 18.02 -2.15
N ILE A 424 -2.99 18.82 -1.17
CA ILE A 424 -2.69 20.26 -1.07
C ILE A 424 -1.16 20.48 -1.09
N ASP A 425 -0.41 19.73 -0.29
CA ASP A 425 1.06 19.74 -0.25
C ASP A 425 1.74 19.62 -1.63
N ALA A 426 1.16 18.85 -2.56
CA ALA A 426 1.74 18.64 -3.89
C ALA A 426 1.34 19.74 -4.89
N MET A 427 0.15 20.31 -4.72
CA MET A 427 -0.39 21.42 -5.53
C MET A 427 0.29 22.75 -5.13
N ASP A 428 0.55 22.94 -3.83
CA ASP A 428 1.25 24.11 -3.30
C ASP A 428 2.79 24.00 -3.40
N ALA A 429 3.35 22.81 -3.68
CA ALA A 429 4.81 22.65 -3.81
C ALA A 429 5.42 23.46 -4.98
N GLY A 430 4.63 23.75 -6.02
CA GLY A 430 5.08 24.55 -7.16
C GLY A 430 5.26 26.03 -6.85
N THR A 431 4.68 26.53 -5.75
CA THR A 431 4.70 27.97 -5.41
C THR A 431 5.73 28.32 -4.32
N GLN A 432 6.69 27.42 -4.04
CA GLN A 432 7.65 27.54 -2.93
C GLN A 432 9.11 27.74 -3.36
N SER A 433 9.44 27.71 -4.66
CA SER A 433 10.71 28.27 -5.15
C SER A 433 10.69 29.80 -5.03
N ASP A 434 11.82 30.43 -4.67
CA ASP A 434 11.93 31.85 -4.29
C ASP A 434 11.54 32.92 -5.34
N GLN A 435 11.06 32.51 -6.52
CA GLN A 435 10.63 33.37 -7.62
C GLN A 435 9.27 34.06 -7.37
N LYS A 436 9.15 34.82 -6.27
CA LYS A 436 7.97 35.66 -6.00
C LYS A 436 7.78 36.72 -7.10
N LYS A 437 6.52 36.88 -7.55
CA LYS A 437 5.95 38.02 -8.30
C LYS A 437 6.10 38.09 -9.84
N LEU A 438 6.29 36.99 -10.57
CA LEU A 438 5.88 36.96 -11.99
C LEU A 438 5.00 35.75 -12.29
N ASP A 439 3.78 36.06 -12.72
CA ASP A 439 2.73 35.26 -13.36
C ASP A 439 2.19 34.00 -12.64
N GLU A 440 0.90 33.74 -12.84
CA GLU A 440 0.12 32.68 -12.16
C GLU A 440 0.33 31.31 -12.83
N ILE A 441 1.57 30.81 -12.80
CA ILE A 441 1.93 29.52 -13.40
C ILE A 441 1.58 28.37 -12.44
N ASP A 442 0.35 27.87 -12.55
CA ASP A 442 -0.10 26.67 -11.84
C ASP A 442 0.76 25.44 -12.18
N ASN A 443 1.13 24.66 -11.15
CA ASN A 443 1.92 23.45 -11.34
C ASN A 443 1.09 22.28 -11.90
N ALA A 444 1.79 21.23 -12.34
CA ALA A 444 1.18 20.03 -12.91
C ALA A 444 0.11 19.37 -12.01
N ALA A 445 0.37 19.33 -10.69
CA ALA A 445 -0.59 18.84 -9.72
C ALA A 445 -1.89 19.68 -9.74
N THR A 446 -1.76 21.00 -9.73
CA THR A 446 -2.90 21.94 -9.76
C THR A 446 -3.68 21.84 -11.08
N SER A 447 -2.98 21.88 -12.23
CA SER A 447 -3.60 21.83 -13.58
C SER A 447 -4.32 20.49 -13.91
N ARG A 448 -3.94 19.41 -13.23
CA ARG A 448 -4.59 18.08 -13.32
C ARG A 448 -5.86 17.98 -12.49
N TYR A 449 -5.89 18.58 -11.30
CA TYR A 449 -6.96 18.37 -10.32
C TYR A 449 -7.98 19.52 -10.23
N PHE A 450 -7.74 20.66 -10.88
CA PHE A 450 -8.68 21.80 -10.97
C PHE A 450 -9.04 22.22 -12.38
N SER A 451 -10.16 22.94 -12.48
CA SER A 451 -10.62 23.62 -13.70
C SER A 451 -10.10 25.06 -13.72
N GLU A 452 -9.85 25.58 -14.92
CA GLU A 452 -9.54 27.00 -15.14
C GLU A 452 -10.72 27.85 -14.60
N GLY A 453 -10.49 28.60 -13.50
CA GLY A 453 -11.49 29.43 -12.83
C GLY A 453 -12.09 28.90 -11.52
N ASP A 454 -11.70 27.70 -11.03
CA ASP A 454 -12.19 27.17 -9.75
C ASP A 454 -11.62 27.95 -8.54
N ALA A 455 -12.47 28.69 -7.82
CA ALA A 455 -12.06 29.52 -6.68
C ALA A 455 -11.71 28.74 -5.38
N VAL A 456 -11.81 27.41 -5.36
CA VAL A 456 -11.61 26.58 -4.15
C VAL A 456 -10.86 25.29 -4.48
N ARG A 457 -9.67 25.10 -3.88
CA ARG A 457 -8.83 23.90 -4.07
C ARG A 457 -9.39 22.68 -3.30
N VAL A 458 -10.18 21.84 -3.98
CA VAL A 458 -10.68 20.53 -3.48
C VAL A 458 -9.64 19.42 -3.64
N ALA A 459 -9.06 18.95 -2.53
CA ALA A 459 -8.06 17.88 -2.55
C ALA A 459 -8.65 16.48 -2.88
N GLN A 460 -7.93 15.72 -3.71
CA GLN A 460 -8.25 14.32 -4.08
C GLN A 460 -7.20 13.30 -3.61
N GLY A 461 -6.15 13.74 -2.92
CA GLY A 461 -5.16 12.89 -2.27
C GLY A 461 -4.73 13.46 -0.91
N VAL A 462 -4.01 12.64 -0.13
CA VAL A 462 -3.44 13.04 1.16
C VAL A 462 -1.92 13.03 1.14
N ALA A 463 -1.31 13.77 2.07
CA ALA A 463 0.10 13.64 2.43
C ALA A 463 0.25 12.80 3.70
N GLY A 464 1.37 12.07 3.81
CA GLY A 464 1.67 11.18 4.91
C GLY A 464 3.13 10.73 4.90
N SER A 465 3.41 9.57 5.48
CA SER A 465 4.76 9.01 5.55
C SER A 465 4.76 7.48 5.51
N VAL A 466 5.89 6.93 5.08
CA VAL A 466 6.14 5.49 4.91
C VAL A 466 7.45 5.12 5.60
N GLN A 467 7.51 3.91 6.15
CA GLN A 467 8.72 3.38 6.79
C GLN A 467 9.80 3.07 5.76
N ASP A 468 11.06 3.22 6.17
CA ASP A 468 12.24 2.87 5.39
C ASP A 468 12.16 1.41 4.91
N LYS A 469 12.44 1.19 3.62
CA LYS A 469 12.47 -0.14 2.99
C LYS A 469 13.85 -0.51 2.43
N GLY A 470 14.90 0.26 2.71
CA GLY A 470 16.24 0.03 2.19
C GLY A 470 16.33 0.23 0.67
N SER A 471 17.27 -0.46 0.02
CA SER A 471 17.52 -0.29 -1.42
C SER A 471 16.65 -1.19 -2.31
N LEU A 472 16.18 -0.63 -3.43
CA LEU A 472 15.54 -1.35 -4.53
C LEU A 472 16.39 -2.53 -5.02
N ARG A 473 17.72 -2.39 -4.99
CA ARG A 473 18.69 -3.44 -5.39
C ARG A 473 18.60 -4.71 -4.55
N LYS A 474 17.93 -4.68 -3.38
CA LYS A 474 17.52 -5.86 -2.61
C LYS A 474 16.01 -6.12 -2.71
N PHE A 475 15.20 -5.07 -2.71
CA PHE A 475 13.74 -5.20 -2.63
C PHE A 475 13.08 -5.69 -3.93
N VAL A 476 13.52 -5.23 -5.11
CA VAL A 476 12.96 -5.69 -6.39
C VAL A 476 13.33 -7.15 -6.70
N PRO A 477 14.57 -7.64 -6.45
CA PRO A 477 14.86 -9.07 -6.52
C PRO A 477 13.99 -9.95 -5.60
N TYR A 478 13.61 -9.45 -4.41
CA TYR A 478 12.62 -10.12 -3.55
C TYR A 478 11.23 -10.17 -4.20
N LEU A 479 10.76 -9.07 -4.82
CA LEU A 479 9.48 -9.06 -5.55
C LEU A 479 9.52 -9.99 -6.78
N TYR A 480 10.65 -10.05 -7.48
CA TYR A 480 10.90 -10.95 -8.62
C TYR A 480 10.81 -12.42 -8.21
N ALA A 481 11.64 -12.84 -7.25
CA ALA A 481 11.66 -14.24 -6.79
C ALA A 481 10.33 -14.67 -6.15
N GLY A 482 9.70 -13.79 -5.36
CA GLY A 482 8.37 -14.06 -4.81
C GLY A 482 7.29 -14.23 -5.89
N LEU A 483 7.37 -13.48 -6.99
CA LEU A 483 6.45 -13.63 -8.12
C LEU A 483 6.75 -14.90 -8.92
N GLN A 484 8.02 -15.27 -9.12
CA GLN A 484 8.39 -16.56 -9.70
C GLN A 484 7.82 -17.74 -8.90
N HIS A 485 7.95 -17.73 -7.56
CA HIS A 485 7.31 -18.74 -6.70
C HIS A 485 5.78 -18.71 -6.81
N SER A 486 5.16 -17.52 -6.85
CA SER A 486 3.70 -17.41 -7.01
C SER A 486 3.20 -18.05 -8.30
N LEU A 487 3.95 -17.92 -9.40
CA LEU A 487 3.64 -18.55 -10.69
C LEU A 487 3.97 -20.05 -10.70
N GLN A 488 5.04 -20.47 -10.00
CA GLN A 488 5.35 -21.89 -9.79
C GLN A 488 4.22 -22.60 -9.05
N ASP A 489 3.71 -22.03 -7.95
CA ASP A 489 2.60 -22.59 -7.18
C ASP A 489 1.30 -22.69 -8.00
N MET A 490 1.09 -21.78 -8.96
CA MET A 490 -0.01 -21.83 -9.94
C MET A 490 0.23 -22.84 -11.09
N GLY A 491 1.39 -23.51 -11.12
CA GLY A 491 1.80 -24.43 -12.18
C GLY A 491 2.12 -23.77 -13.52
N THR A 492 2.38 -22.46 -13.55
CA THR A 492 2.56 -21.66 -14.76
C THR A 492 4.01 -21.18 -14.92
N ASP A 493 4.62 -21.49 -16.07
CA ASP A 493 6.02 -21.14 -16.37
C ASP A 493 6.26 -19.66 -16.72
N SER A 494 5.20 -18.90 -16.98
CA SER A 494 5.30 -17.54 -17.51
C SER A 494 4.04 -16.71 -17.28
N VAL A 495 4.20 -15.38 -17.27
CA VAL A 495 3.08 -14.43 -17.13
C VAL A 495 2.06 -14.61 -18.26
N THR A 496 2.51 -14.90 -19.48
CA THR A 496 1.64 -15.17 -20.64
C THR A 496 0.85 -16.46 -20.47
N VAL A 497 1.49 -17.59 -20.15
CA VAL A 497 0.79 -18.87 -19.93
C VAL A 497 -0.20 -18.77 -18.77
N MET A 498 0.16 -18.09 -17.67
CA MET A 498 -0.77 -17.82 -16.57
C MET A 498 -2.03 -17.07 -17.02
N GLN A 499 -1.88 -16.06 -17.89
CA GLN A 499 -3.03 -15.30 -18.42
C GLN A 499 -3.90 -16.13 -19.36
N ASP A 500 -3.31 -16.92 -20.26
CA ASP A 500 -4.10 -17.75 -21.17
C ASP A 500 -4.77 -18.94 -20.44
N ARG A 501 -4.15 -19.49 -19.39
CA ARG A 501 -4.83 -20.41 -18.46
C ARG A 501 -5.97 -19.74 -17.68
N ALA A 502 -5.82 -18.48 -17.27
CA ALA A 502 -6.91 -17.73 -16.62
C ALA A 502 -8.09 -17.48 -17.56
N PHE A 503 -7.85 -17.02 -18.80
CA PHE A 503 -8.90 -16.68 -19.76
C PHE A 503 -9.54 -17.89 -20.48
N SER A 504 -8.85 -19.04 -20.54
CA SER A 504 -9.45 -20.33 -20.91
C SER A 504 -10.27 -20.94 -19.76
N GLY A 505 -9.88 -20.67 -18.50
CA GLY A 505 -10.53 -21.19 -17.30
C GLY A 505 -9.86 -22.44 -16.71
N GLU A 506 -8.68 -22.81 -17.21
CA GLU A 506 -7.81 -23.85 -16.64
C GLU A 506 -7.29 -23.42 -15.26
N LEU A 507 -6.78 -22.18 -15.15
CA LEU A 507 -6.39 -21.60 -13.87
C LEU A 507 -7.64 -21.25 -13.04
N ARG A 508 -7.66 -21.72 -11.79
CA ARG A 508 -8.82 -21.66 -10.90
C ARG A 508 -8.62 -20.65 -9.77
N PHE A 509 -9.71 -20.12 -9.25
CA PHE A 509 -9.76 -19.06 -8.25
C PHE A 509 -10.79 -19.39 -7.17
N GLU A 510 -10.67 -18.77 -6.00
CA GLU A 510 -11.64 -18.96 -4.91
C GLU A 510 -11.91 -17.66 -4.14
N LEU A 511 -13.13 -17.46 -3.65
CA LEU A 511 -13.55 -16.24 -2.94
C LEU A 511 -13.16 -16.26 -1.46
N ARG A 512 -12.72 -15.11 -0.95
CA ARG A 512 -12.30 -14.93 0.45
C ARG A 512 -13.31 -14.10 1.21
N THR A 513 -14.16 -14.79 1.98
CA THR A 513 -14.94 -14.17 3.06
C THR A 513 -14.02 -13.42 4.04
N ALA A 514 -14.54 -12.44 4.78
CA ALA A 514 -13.75 -11.70 5.77
C ALA A 514 -13.04 -12.63 6.79
N SER A 515 -13.62 -13.79 7.11
CA SER A 515 -12.98 -14.83 7.93
C SER A 515 -11.77 -15.45 7.23
N ALA A 516 -11.90 -15.87 5.97
CA ALA A 516 -10.79 -16.38 5.15
C ALA A 516 -9.71 -15.31 4.84
N GLN A 517 -10.07 -14.03 4.93
CA GLN A 517 -9.11 -12.91 4.86
C GLN A 517 -8.25 -12.80 6.13
N ILE A 518 -8.82 -13.06 7.31
CA ILE A 518 -8.11 -13.09 8.60
C ILE A 518 -7.27 -14.37 8.75
N GLU A 519 -7.83 -15.51 8.33
CA GLU A 519 -7.18 -16.84 8.35
C GLU A 519 -5.97 -16.91 7.42
N GLY A 520 -6.07 -16.41 6.19
CA GLY A 520 -4.91 -16.25 5.29
C GLY A 520 -3.99 -15.07 5.67
N GLY A 521 -4.00 -14.64 6.94
CA GLY A 521 -3.12 -13.63 7.52
C GLY A 521 -2.30 -14.22 8.67
N VAL A 522 -1.60 -13.36 9.44
CA VAL A 522 -0.96 -13.82 10.68
C VAL A 522 -1.97 -13.73 11.82
N HIS A 523 -2.36 -14.87 12.38
CA HIS A 523 -3.31 -14.97 13.49
C HIS A 523 -2.84 -15.94 14.58
N GLY A 524 -3.51 -15.93 15.74
CA GLY A 524 -3.25 -16.87 16.84
C GLY A 524 -1.98 -16.62 17.69
N LEU A 525 -1.17 -15.62 17.36
CA LEU A 525 0.10 -15.31 18.04
C LEU A 525 -0.02 -14.13 19.02
N HIS A 526 0.83 -14.11 20.06
CA HIS A 526 0.96 -12.97 20.98
C HIS A 526 1.65 -11.76 20.32
N SER A 527 2.69 -12.02 19.55
CA SER A 527 3.46 -11.06 18.75
C SER A 527 4.15 -11.79 17.60
N PHE A 528 4.58 -11.05 16.59
CA PHE A 528 5.39 -11.58 15.47
C PHE A 528 6.24 -10.46 14.86
N GLU A 529 7.34 -10.82 14.20
CA GLU A 529 8.16 -9.87 13.43
C GLU A 529 8.07 -10.20 11.93
N LYS A 530 7.66 -9.24 11.10
CA LYS A 530 7.41 -9.48 9.67
C LYS A 530 8.67 -9.24 8.81
N ARG A 531 9.72 -10.03 9.03
CA ARG A 531 10.90 -10.05 8.15
C ARG A 531 10.56 -10.75 6.83
N LEU A 532 10.39 -9.97 5.77
CA LEU A 532 10.03 -10.49 4.43
C LEU A 532 11.23 -10.83 3.55
N TYR A 533 12.39 -10.20 3.79
CA TYR A 533 13.63 -10.45 3.07
C TYR A 533 14.83 -10.13 3.97
N SER A 534 15.99 -10.74 3.70
CA SER A 534 17.22 -10.57 4.48
C SER A 534 17.94 -9.26 4.13
N GLN A 535 18.12 -8.36 5.11
CA GLN A 535 18.91 -7.13 4.96
C GLN A 535 20.43 -7.32 5.16
N GLU A 536 20.95 -8.56 5.07
CA GLU A 536 22.36 -8.86 5.33
C GLU A 536 23.36 -8.02 4.50
N PRO A 537 24.54 -7.69 5.05
CA PRO A 537 25.60 -7.00 4.32
C PRO A 537 26.12 -7.86 3.15
N ALA A 538 26.70 -7.22 2.13
CA ALA A 538 26.88 -7.79 0.79
C ALA A 538 27.94 -8.93 0.63
N ARG A 539 28.39 -9.57 1.72
CA ARG A 539 29.42 -10.64 1.70
C ARG A 539 28.92 -11.99 1.19
N VAL A 540 27.61 -12.23 1.16
CA VAL A 540 27.05 -13.56 0.81
C VAL A 540 27.14 -13.87 -0.70
N TYR A 541 27.18 -12.87 -1.58
CA TYR A 541 27.36 -13.11 -3.02
C TYR A 541 28.77 -13.63 -3.36
N GLU A 542 29.81 -13.15 -2.67
CA GLU A 542 31.17 -13.69 -2.79
C GLU A 542 31.25 -15.12 -2.25
N ALA A 543 30.55 -15.40 -1.14
CA ALA A 543 30.46 -16.75 -0.58
C ALA A 543 29.72 -17.74 -1.49
N ARG A 544 28.61 -17.34 -2.13
CA ARG A 544 27.89 -18.18 -3.10
C ARG A 544 28.68 -18.42 -4.38
N ALA A 545 29.23 -17.37 -4.99
CA ALA A 545 30.10 -17.53 -6.16
C ALA A 545 31.33 -18.41 -5.84
N GLY A 546 31.89 -18.29 -4.63
CA GLY A 546 32.95 -19.16 -4.14
C GLY A 546 32.51 -20.62 -3.90
N ALA A 547 31.27 -20.86 -3.46
CA ALA A 547 30.70 -22.20 -3.30
C ALA A 547 30.42 -22.85 -4.67
N GLU A 548 29.74 -22.14 -5.57
CA GLU A 548 29.42 -22.58 -6.93
C GLU A 548 30.70 -22.84 -7.74
N ALA A 549 31.73 -21.99 -7.61
CA ALA A 549 33.04 -22.23 -8.23
C ALA A 549 33.75 -23.47 -7.66
N ARG A 550 33.68 -23.70 -6.34
CA ARG A 550 34.22 -24.91 -5.69
C ARG A 550 33.46 -26.16 -6.13
N GLU A 551 32.14 -26.09 -6.26
CA GLU A 551 31.30 -27.20 -6.70
C GLU A 551 31.52 -27.52 -8.19
N ALA A 552 31.62 -26.51 -9.06
CA ALA A 552 32.02 -26.69 -10.46
C ALA A 552 33.44 -27.26 -10.60
N THR A 553 34.39 -26.86 -9.74
CA THR A 553 35.74 -27.44 -9.69
C THR A 553 35.70 -28.91 -9.22
N ARG A 554 34.83 -29.25 -8.27
CA ARG A 554 34.64 -30.62 -7.76
C ARG A 554 33.88 -31.51 -8.76
N ALA A 555 33.01 -30.94 -9.58
CA ALA A 555 32.36 -31.60 -10.70
C ALA A 555 33.34 -31.88 -11.85
N ARG A 556 34.24 -30.93 -12.16
CA ARG A 556 35.36 -31.17 -13.09
C ARG A 556 36.28 -32.26 -12.59
N GLY A 557 36.76 -32.18 -11.34
CA GLY A 557 37.60 -33.24 -10.75
C GLY A 557 36.98 -34.64 -10.84
N ARG A 558 35.66 -34.77 -10.68
CA ARG A 558 34.94 -36.04 -10.89
C ARG A 558 34.81 -36.48 -12.35
N ALA A 559 34.75 -35.54 -13.30
CA ALA A 559 34.79 -35.85 -14.73
C ALA A 559 36.21 -36.24 -15.17
N ASP A 560 37.23 -35.58 -14.63
CA ASP A 560 38.65 -35.87 -14.86
C ASP A 560 39.05 -37.22 -14.24
N GLU A 561 38.51 -37.58 -13.05
CA GLU A 561 38.62 -38.92 -12.46
C GLU A 561 37.89 -40.00 -13.29
N ALA A 562 36.80 -39.65 -13.97
CA ALA A 562 36.06 -40.58 -14.81
C ALA A 562 36.80 -40.87 -16.13
N SER A 563 37.32 -39.85 -16.82
CA SER A 563 38.13 -40.04 -18.03
C SER A 563 39.45 -40.77 -17.75
N ALA A 564 40.10 -40.49 -16.61
CA ALA A 564 41.24 -41.24 -16.13
C ALA A 564 40.93 -42.72 -15.78
N GLY A 565 39.65 -43.08 -15.68
CA GLY A 565 39.18 -44.46 -15.57
C GLY A 565 39.18 -45.21 -16.92
N GLU A 566 38.86 -44.53 -18.02
CA GLU A 566 38.76 -45.14 -19.35
C GLU A 566 40.13 -45.27 -20.03
N ASP A 567 41.01 -44.25 -19.93
CA ASP A 567 42.37 -44.30 -20.52
C ASP A 567 43.27 -45.39 -19.90
N ARG A 568 42.93 -45.87 -18.68
CA ARG A 568 43.63 -46.99 -18.03
C ARG A 568 43.42 -48.35 -18.71
N ALA A 569 42.51 -48.45 -19.68
CA ALA A 569 42.33 -49.66 -20.48
C ALA A 569 43.32 -49.81 -21.66
N LEU A 570 44.00 -48.74 -22.10
CA LEU A 570 44.86 -48.76 -23.29
C LEU A 570 46.38 -48.67 -23.00
N ALA A 571 46.78 -48.13 -21.84
CA ALA A 571 48.19 -47.85 -21.52
C ALA A 571 48.94 -49.01 -20.83
N ALA A 572 48.76 -50.25 -21.31
CA ALA A 572 49.35 -51.47 -20.73
C ALA A 572 50.49 -52.09 -21.57
N PHE A 573 51.31 -51.26 -22.23
CA PHE A 573 52.48 -51.69 -22.99
C PHE A 573 53.69 -50.76 -22.80
N SER A 574 54.90 -51.34 -22.79
CA SER A 574 56.22 -50.68 -22.76
C SER A 574 56.62 -49.92 -21.47
N SER A 575 57.25 -50.65 -20.55
CA SER A 575 58.10 -50.11 -19.46
C SER A 575 59.53 -49.80 -19.93
N LEU A 576 60.21 -48.76 -19.39
CA LEU A 576 61.62 -48.81 -18.90
C LEU A 576 62.18 -47.45 -18.37
N LEU A 577 63.25 -47.52 -17.55
CA LEU A 577 64.31 -46.52 -17.27
C LEU A 577 63.94 -45.19 -16.54
N VAL A 578 64.41 -44.99 -15.28
CA VAL A 578 65.61 -44.22 -14.83
C VAL A 578 65.41 -42.68 -14.84
N SER A 579 65.42 -41.90 -13.73
CA SER A 579 66.26 -41.78 -12.50
C SER A 579 67.50 -40.86 -12.65
N VAL A 580 68.10 -40.39 -11.52
CA VAL A 580 69.32 -39.52 -11.37
C VAL A 580 69.05 -37.99 -11.54
N LEU A 581 69.48 -37.01 -10.71
CA LEU A 581 70.08 -36.87 -9.34
C LEU A 581 69.71 -35.42 -8.82
N VAL A 582 69.28 -35.19 -7.57
CA VAL A 582 70.03 -34.76 -6.34
C VAL A 582 70.67 -33.35 -6.34
N SER A 583 70.36 -32.56 -5.28
CA SER A 583 70.76 -31.16 -4.98
C SER A 583 72.16 -31.02 -4.30
N PRO A 584 72.67 -29.80 -3.94
CA PRO A 584 72.34 -29.20 -2.62
C PRO A 584 72.56 -27.65 -2.39
N THR A 585 72.19 -27.15 -1.19
CA THR A 585 72.71 -25.93 -0.45
C THR A 585 72.46 -24.49 -1.01
N LEU A 586 72.39 -23.38 -0.23
CA LEU A 586 72.53 -23.09 1.24
C LEU A 586 71.89 -21.72 1.68
N ALA A 587 71.35 -21.67 2.92
CA ALA A 587 71.24 -20.53 3.89
C ALA A 587 70.35 -19.25 3.67
N PRO A 588 69.96 -18.50 4.76
CA PRO A 588 68.86 -17.50 4.73
C PRO A 588 69.04 -16.13 5.46
N ARG A 589 68.15 -15.16 5.17
CA ARG A 589 67.65 -14.00 5.99
C ARG A 589 66.61 -13.19 5.15
N GLU A 590 65.80 -12.23 5.62
CA GLU A 590 65.74 -11.47 6.90
C GLU A 590 64.24 -11.20 7.32
N ARG A 591 63.92 -10.12 8.06
CA ARG A 591 62.58 -9.76 8.58
C ARG A 591 62.09 -8.38 8.10
N GLU A 592 60.80 -8.10 8.29
CA GLU A 592 60.16 -6.91 8.93
C GLU A 592 58.63 -7.17 8.90
N ASP A 593 57.77 -6.94 9.91
CA ASP A 593 57.60 -5.91 10.96
C ASP A 593 56.95 -4.60 10.41
N GLU A 594 55.87 -4.02 10.93
CA GLU A 594 54.91 -4.46 11.98
C GLU A 594 53.51 -4.85 11.39
N GLU A 595 52.32 -4.23 11.55
CA GLU A 595 51.79 -3.01 12.19
C GLU A 595 50.30 -3.24 12.58
N ARG A 596 49.81 -2.71 13.73
CA ARG A 596 48.42 -2.25 14.03
C ARG A 596 48.26 -1.84 15.51
N GLU A 597 48.07 -0.56 15.80
CA GLU A 597 47.85 -0.04 17.16
C GLU A 597 46.44 -0.29 17.73
N GLU A 598 46.36 -0.30 19.07
CA GLU A 598 45.14 -0.31 19.88
C GLU A 598 44.65 1.12 20.19
N VAL A 599 43.38 1.30 20.55
CA VAL A 599 42.99 2.15 21.69
C VAL A 599 41.86 1.48 22.47
N GLU A 600 41.97 1.54 23.79
CA GLU A 600 41.14 0.87 24.79
C GLU A 600 39.68 1.33 24.87
N CYS A 601 38.86 0.56 25.60
CA CYS A 601 38.14 1.16 26.73
C CYS A 601 37.88 0.12 27.85
N ALA A 602 38.36 0.43 29.05
CA ALA A 602 38.22 -0.30 30.31
C ALA A 602 36.79 -0.19 30.91
N ALA A 603 36.42 -0.80 32.05
CA ALA A 603 36.72 -2.10 32.69
C ALA A 603 35.83 -2.20 33.96
N ASP A 604 35.49 -3.42 34.41
CA ASP A 604 34.96 -3.74 35.76
C ASP A 604 33.66 -2.99 36.22
N GLU A 605 32.98 -3.30 37.34
CA GLU A 605 33.27 -4.19 38.48
C GLU A 605 32.22 -5.31 38.71
N SER A 606 32.59 -6.24 39.59
CA SER A 606 31.81 -7.43 39.99
C SER A 606 30.70 -7.17 41.01
N SER A 607 29.76 -8.11 41.14
CA SER A 607 29.45 -8.73 42.45
C SER A 607 28.65 -10.04 42.35
N ASN A 608 28.88 -10.91 43.35
CA ASN A 608 28.15 -12.16 43.60
C ASN A 608 26.66 -11.88 43.91
N THR A 609 25.72 -12.81 43.72
CA THR A 609 25.64 -14.07 44.47
C THR A 609 25.12 -15.29 43.71
N ARG A 610 25.53 -16.46 44.20
CA ARG A 610 24.95 -17.77 43.89
C ARG A 610 23.65 -17.97 44.67
N ASP A 611 22.71 -18.70 44.10
CA ASP A 611 22.37 -20.01 44.64
C ASP A 611 21.68 -20.87 43.58
N GLY A 612 21.79 -22.20 43.72
CA GLY A 612 21.22 -23.15 42.78
C GLY A 612 20.65 -24.36 43.49
N THR A 613 19.51 -24.87 43.00
CA THR A 613 18.93 -26.14 43.44
C THR A 613 18.18 -26.80 42.29
N THR A 614 18.74 -27.90 41.78
CA THR A 614 18.01 -28.86 40.96
C THR A 614 17.14 -29.74 41.85
N LEU A 615 15.92 -30.08 41.41
CA LEU A 615 15.29 -31.39 41.65
C LEU A 615 14.05 -31.59 40.76
N SER A 616 13.42 -32.76 40.83
CA SER A 616 12.63 -33.36 39.73
C SER A 616 11.22 -33.83 40.12
N SER A 617 10.43 -34.15 39.08
CA SER A 617 9.45 -35.26 39.02
C SER A 617 8.33 -35.40 40.08
N GLY A 618 7.08 -35.25 39.62
CA GLY A 618 5.82 -35.63 40.29
C GLY A 618 4.65 -34.96 39.55
N HIS A 619 3.76 -35.62 38.78
CA HIS A 619 2.85 -36.72 39.11
C HIS A 619 1.98 -36.47 40.35
N TRP A 620 0.69 -36.19 40.13
CA TRP A 620 -0.46 -36.66 40.90
C TRP A 620 -1.75 -36.48 40.08
N GLU A 621 -2.68 -37.43 40.18
CA GLU A 621 -3.97 -37.44 39.50
C GLU A 621 -5.14 -37.17 40.47
N ASP A 622 -6.33 -36.98 39.88
CA ASP A 622 -7.63 -37.56 40.31
C ASP A 622 -8.57 -36.81 41.29
N CYS A 623 -9.86 -37.22 41.18
CA CYS A 623 -11.03 -36.98 42.04
C CYS A 623 -11.64 -35.56 42.10
N GLN A 624 -12.95 -35.32 42.32
CA GLN A 624 -14.25 -36.04 42.17
C GLN A 624 -15.33 -34.92 42.21
N ARG A 625 -16.36 -34.80 41.34
CA ARG A 625 -17.61 -35.58 41.10
C ARG A 625 -18.71 -35.44 42.20
N TRP A 626 -19.97 -35.23 41.76
CA TRP A 626 -21.30 -35.36 42.44
C TRP A 626 -22.08 -34.09 42.93
N ASP A 627 -23.20 -33.84 42.23
CA ASP A 627 -24.62 -33.64 42.63
C ASP A 627 -25.25 -32.46 43.44
N VAL A 628 -26.22 -31.82 42.76
CA VAL A 628 -27.68 -31.66 43.05
C VAL A 628 -28.20 -31.47 44.50
N VAL A 629 -29.02 -30.42 44.76
CA VAL A 629 -30.38 -30.43 45.40
C VAL A 629 -30.96 -28.99 45.57
N ARG A 630 -32.29 -28.85 45.82
CA ARG A 630 -33.06 -27.58 45.98
C ARG A 630 -33.55 -27.36 47.44
N THR A 631 -33.70 -26.10 47.89
CA THR A 631 -34.87 -25.48 48.62
C THR A 631 -34.61 -23.97 48.87
N ARG A 632 -35.56 -23.00 48.86
CA ARG A 632 -36.60 -22.57 49.86
C ARG A 632 -36.05 -22.42 51.30
N SER A 633 -36.36 -21.39 52.12
CA SER A 633 -36.99 -20.04 51.97
C SER A 633 -36.52 -19.15 53.19
N SER A 634 -37.17 -18.17 53.87
CA SER A 634 -38.52 -17.54 53.93
C SER A 634 -38.49 -16.24 54.81
N ALA A 635 -39.58 -15.43 54.81
CA ALA A 635 -39.92 -14.32 55.77
C ALA A 635 -39.04 -13.02 55.79
N GLY A 636 -39.51 -11.85 56.26
CA GLY A 636 -40.86 -11.40 56.69
C GLY A 636 -40.91 -9.96 57.28
N LEU A 637 -42.12 -9.44 57.60
CA LEU A 637 -42.47 -8.18 58.35
C LEU A 637 -42.18 -6.84 57.61
N GLU A 638 -43.05 -5.81 57.45
CA GLU A 638 -44.05 -5.04 58.28
C GLU A 638 -43.48 -3.69 58.82
N GLY A 639 -44.21 -2.55 58.89
CA GLY A 639 -45.57 -2.19 58.43
C GLY A 639 -45.99 -0.71 58.73
N GLY A 640 -47.16 -0.26 58.23
CA GLY A 640 -47.91 0.98 58.61
C GLY A 640 -47.39 2.38 58.17
N LEU A 641 -48.13 3.52 58.29
CA LEU A 641 -49.57 3.82 58.08
C LEU A 641 -49.84 5.37 58.11
N SER A 642 -51.05 5.82 57.71
CA SER A 642 -51.69 7.18 57.84
C SER A 642 -51.25 8.36 56.92
N THR A 643 -51.99 9.47 56.66
CA THR A 643 -53.45 9.77 56.45
C THR A 643 -53.66 11.21 55.90
N ALA A 644 -54.56 11.44 54.91
CA ALA A 644 -55.29 12.71 54.57
C ALA A 644 -54.47 14.01 54.27
N ASP A 645 -54.94 15.11 53.65
CA ASP A 645 -56.14 15.46 52.83
C ASP A 645 -55.75 16.62 51.81
N PRO A 646 -56.65 17.20 50.96
CA PRO A 646 -56.25 17.84 49.68
C PRO A 646 -56.53 19.36 49.49
N GLN A 647 -56.27 19.84 48.25
CA GLN A 647 -56.98 20.89 47.48
C GLN A 647 -56.28 22.27 47.24
N ALA A 648 -56.40 22.76 45.98
CA ALA A 648 -56.10 24.12 45.44
C ALA A 648 -54.64 24.67 45.47
N ASP A 649 -54.23 25.64 44.63
CA ASP A 649 -54.43 25.78 43.16
C ASP A 649 -53.31 26.67 42.52
N LEU A 650 -53.18 26.63 41.19
CA LEU A 650 -52.55 27.60 40.26
C LEU A 650 -51.15 28.24 40.54
N SER A 651 -50.20 27.83 39.65
CA SER A 651 -49.24 28.67 38.89
C SER A 651 -47.74 28.80 39.29
N LEU A 652 -46.93 29.06 38.25
CA LEU A 652 -45.55 29.59 38.20
C LEU A 652 -44.38 28.88 38.94
N ILE A 653 -43.78 27.92 38.22
CA ILE A 653 -42.33 27.57 38.14
C ILE A 653 -41.46 27.90 39.37
N ARG A 654 -41.08 26.88 40.17
CA ARG A 654 -39.85 26.91 40.98
C ARG A 654 -39.21 25.52 41.20
N ASN A 655 -37.89 25.48 40.94
CA ASN A 655 -36.82 24.57 41.40
C ASN A 655 -37.06 23.10 41.77
N GLN A 656 -36.17 22.23 41.26
CA GLN A 656 -35.94 20.85 41.70
C GLN A 656 -35.63 20.72 43.20
N ARG A 657 -36.05 19.62 43.83
CA ARG A 657 -35.18 18.80 44.72
C ARG A 657 -35.42 17.29 44.58
N LYS A 658 -34.34 16.55 44.29
CA LYS A 658 -34.05 15.12 44.55
C LYS A 658 -35.00 13.99 44.05
N SER A 659 -34.41 13.09 43.26
CA SER A 659 -34.54 11.61 43.36
C SER A 659 -35.92 10.94 43.13
N GLY A 660 -36.23 10.60 41.87
CA GLY A 660 -37.28 9.62 41.53
C GLY A 660 -37.17 9.14 40.08
N GLY A 661 -36.74 7.89 39.86
CA GLY A 661 -36.51 7.33 38.52
C GLY A 661 -37.73 6.58 37.97
N ILE A 662 -38.51 7.22 37.10
CA ILE A 662 -39.63 6.57 36.39
C ILE A 662 -39.06 5.61 35.32
N PHE A 663 -39.61 4.39 35.25
CA PHE A 663 -39.10 3.24 34.50
C PHE A 663 -37.75 2.66 35.00
N ARG A 664 -37.75 2.03 36.18
CA ARG A 664 -36.86 0.89 36.42
C ARG A 664 -37.39 -0.33 35.66
N ALA A 665 -36.70 -0.76 34.60
CA ALA A 665 -36.83 -2.13 34.11
C ALA A 665 -36.12 -3.06 35.10
N HIS A 666 -36.84 -4.03 35.65
CA HIS A 666 -36.29 -5.02 36.58
C HIS A 666 -35.50 -6.11 35.81
N THR A 667 -34.33 -5.75 35.30
CA THR A 667 -33.37 -6.70 34.72
C THR A 667 -32.60 -7.40 35.83
N HIS A 668 -33.12 -8.54 36.31
CA HIS A 668 -32.49 -9.38 37.34
C HIS A 668 -31.15 -10.01 36.93
N HIS A 669 -30.77 -9.89 35.65
CA HIS A 669 -29.52 -10.42 35.08
C HIS A 669 -28.54 -9.31 34.63
N ARG A 670 -28.68 -8.08 35.16
CA ARG A 670 -27.76 -7.00 34.81
C ARG A 670 -26.40 -7.21 35.47
N VAL A 671 -25.37 -7.44 34.67
CA VAL A 671 -24.02 -7.77 35.15
C VAL A 671 -23.37 -6.59 35.90
N ALA A 672 -23.41 -5.39 35.34
CA ALA A 672 -22.64 -4.25 35.87
C ALA A 672 -23.16 -2.85 35.50
N PRO A 673 -22.73 -1.80 36.23
CA PRO A 673 -22.94 -0.42 35.85
C PRO A 673 -21.89 0.04 34.81
N ALA A 674 -22.15 -0.24 33.52
CA ALA A 674 -21.34 0.19 32.38
C ALA A 674 -20.94 1.69 32.42
N LYS A 675 -19.72 2.02 32.86
CA LYS A 675 -19.25 3.38 33.16
C LYS A 675 -17.73 3.50 32.95
N LEU A 676 -17.25 4.67 32.55
CA LEU A 676 -15.82 5.04 32.65
C LEU A 676 -15.35 4.99 34.12
N ARG A 677 -14.04 4.97 34.42
CA ARG A 677 -13.55 5.12 35.81
C ARG A 677 -13.90 6.51 36.37
N ALA A 678 -13.92 6.66 37.69
CA ALA A 678 -13.96 7.97 38.33
C ALA A 678 -12.72 8.82 37.95
N LEU A 679 -12.89 10.14 37.77
CA LEU A 679 -11.84 11.06 37.32
C LEU A 679 -10.86 11.41 38.47
N ASP A 680 -9.80 10.63 38.60
CA ASP A 680 -8.69 10.86 39.55
C ASP A 680 -7.63 11.84 39.01
N PHE A 681 -6.53 12.05 39.75
CA PHE A 681 -5.41 12.92 39.32
C PHE A 681 -4.65 12.32 38.13
N ALA A 682 -4.52 10.99 38.08
CA ALA A 682 -3.78 10.30 37.04
C ALA A 682 -4.42 10.51 35.66
N GLU A 683 -5.75 10.47 35.54
CA GLU A 683 -6.41 10.83 34.27
C GLU A 683 -6.27 12.30 33.89
N ARG A 684 -6.26 13.23 34.85
CA ARG A 684 -6.22 14.68 34.56
C ARG A 684 -4.87 15.12 34.01
N ASN A 685 -3.78 14.59 34.58
CA ASN A 685 -2.42 15.07 34.35
C ASN A 685 -1.54 14.11 33.53
N GLY A 686 -1.94 12.84 33.42
CA GLY A 686 -1.23 11.79 32.70
C GLY A 686 -2.19 10.79 32.07
N TYR A 687 -1.95 9.50 32.32
CA TYR A 687 -2.89 8.43 32.04
C TYR A 687 -2.73 7.31 33.08
N ILE A 688 -3.67 6.36 33.10
CA ILE A 688 -3.48 5.06 33.73
C ILE A 688 -3.68 3.94 32.70
N ARG A 689 -3.06 2.78 32.94
CA ARG A 689 -3.24 1.56 32.14
C ARG A 689 -4.14 0.57 32.88
N GLY A 690 -5.18 0.07 32.22
CA GLY A 690 -6.00 -1.05 32.66
C GLY A 690 -5.89 -2.23 31.69
N LEU A 691 -5.99 -3.45 32.22
CA LEU A 691 -5.99 -4.69 31.44
C LEU A 691 -7.42 -5.21 31.29
N VAL A 692 -7.88 -5.45 30.06
CA VAL A 692 -9.15 -6.14 29.81
C VAL A 692 -8.99 -7.60 30.21
N LYS A 693 -9.64 -8.03 31.29
CA LYS A 693 -9.62 -9.43 31.75
C LYS A 693 -10.70 -10.29 31.10
N GLU A 694 -11.77 -9.70 30.59
CA GLU A 694 -12.92 -10.41 30.02
C GLU A 694 -13.83 -9.45 29.23
N ILE A 695 -14.49 -9.97 28.21
CA ILE A 695 -15.64 -9.34 27.56
C ILE A 695 -16.91 -10.11 27.97
N VAL A 696 -17.85 -9.44 28.65
CA VAL A 696 -19.02 -10.04 29.30
C VAL A 696 -20.31 -9.62 28.59
N HIS A 697 -21.22 -10.58 28.40
CA HIS A 697 -22.57 -10.30 27.92
C HIS A 697 -23.47 -9.80 29.07
N ASP A 698 -24.02 -8.58 28.94
CA ASP A 698 -24.99 -8.00 29.89
C ASP A 698 -26.39 -8.18 29.30
N SER A 699 -27.16 -9.19 29.74
CA SER A 699 -28.43 -9.61 29.11
C SER A 699 -29.53 -8.53 29.06
N GLY A 700 -29.34 -7.41 29.76
CA GLY A 700 -30.17 -6.21 29.66
C GLY A 700 -29.68 -5.17 28.63
N ARG A 701 -28.68 -5.49 27.80
CA ARG A 701 -27.95 -4.55 26.94
C ARG A 701 -27.47 -5.23 25.64
N GLY A 702 -27.87 -4.69 24.49
CA GLY A 702 -27.46 -5.22 23.18
C GLY A 702 -25.96 -5.09 22.83
N ALA A 703 -25.16 -4.44 23.68
CA ALA A 703 -23.71 -4.24 23.55
C ALA A 703 -22.97 -4.91 24.71
N PRO A 704 -21.87 -5.65 24.46
CA PRO A 704 -21.09 -6.28 25.53
C PRO A 704 -20.33 -5.26 26.39
N LEU A 705 -19.86 -5.73 27.55
CA LEU A 705 -19.11 -4.95 28.52
C LEU A 705 -17.68 -5.47 28.66
N ALA A 706 -16.71 -4.59 28.87
CA ALA A 706 -15.33 -4.97 29.15
C ALA A 706 -15.06 -4.91 30.67
N ARG A 707 -14.59 -6.02 31.25
CA ARG A 707 -14.15 -6.09 32.65
C ARG A 707 -12.67 -5.68 32.72
N VAL A 708 -12.41 -4.42 33.04
CA VAL A 708 -11.08 -3.81 32.97
C VAL A 708 -10.49 -3.66 34.37
N VAL A 709 -9.28 -4.19 34.57
CA VAL A 709 -8.58 -4.19 35.85
C VAL A 709 -7.43 -3.20 35.83
N PHE A 710 -7.51 -2.18 36.67
CA PHE A 710 -6.50 -1.13 36.87
C PHE A 710 -5.71 -1.39 38.16
N ARG A 711 -4.43 -0.98 38.21
CA ARG A 711 -3.70 -0.83 39.49
C ARG A 711 -4.15 0.49 40.14
N ASP A 712 -4.44 0.51 41.43
CA ASP A 712 -4.79 1.75 42.14
C ASP A 712 -3.52 2.65 42.26
N PRO A 713 -3.57 3.93 41.83
CA PRO A 713 -2.40 4.80 41.85
C PRO A 713 -2.03 5.33 43.25
N TYR A 714 -2.85 5.08 44.29
CA TYR A 714 -2.63 5.59 45.65
C TYR A 714 -2.47 4.50 46.72
N ARG A 715 -2.76 3.22 46.39
CA ARG A 715 -2.70 2.09 47.33
C ARG A 715 -2.28 0.82 46.59
N TYR A 716 -1.59 -0.10 47.26
CA TYR A 716 -1.25 -1.40 46.68
C TYR A 716 -2.48 -2.31 46.59
N LYS A 717 -3.33 -2.09 45.58
CA LYS A 717 -4.50 -2.91 45.26
C LYS A 717 -4.90 -2.78 43.79
N MET A 718 -5.68 -3.74 43.30
CA MET A 718 -6.31 -3.66 41.99
C MET A 718 -7.73 -3.08 42.11
N ARG A 719 -8.19 -2.34 41.09
CA ARG A 719 -9.58 -1.92 40.92
C ARG A 719 -10.13 -2.49 39.62
N THR A 720 -11.16 -3.32 39.72
CA THR A 720 -11.96 -3.76 38.58
C THR A 720 -13.07 -2.75 38.32
N GLU A 721 -13.13 -2.22 37.11
CA GLU A 721 -14.22 -1.38 36.61
C GLU A 721 -14.87 -2.09 35.41
N THR A 722 -16.07 -1.65 34.98
CA THR A 722 -16.77 -2.27 33.85
C THR A 722 -17.20 -1.24 32.83
N PHE A 723 -16.50 -1.24 31.70
CA PHE A 723 -16.66 -0.28 30.61
C PHE A 723 -17.63 -0.84 29.56
N ILE A 724 -18.11 0.00 28.66
CA ILE A 724 -18.74 -0.47 27.41
C ILE A 724 -17.62 -0.95 26.49
N ALA A 725 -17.76 -2.15 25.92
CA ALA A 725 -16.77 -2.64 24.96
C ALA A 725 -16.91 -1.90 23.61
N THR A 726 -15.78 -1.48 23.05
CA THR A 726 -15.72 -0.94 21.69
C THR A 726 -15.51 -2.06 20.68
N GLU A 727 -15.86 -1.81 19.42
CA GLU A 727 -15.44 -2.64 18.29
C GLU A 727 -13.91 -2.82 18.32
N GLY A 728 -13.42 -4.03 18.02
CA GLY A 728 -11.99 -4.36 18.09
C GLY A 728 -11.40 -4.57 19.50
N LEU A 729 -12.15 -4.34 20.59
CA LEU A 729 -11.64 -4.56 21.95
C LEU A 729 -11.71 -6.04 22.36
N SER A 730 -10.57 -6.62 22.72
CA SER A 730 -10.41 -8.04 23.06
C SER A 730 -9.97 -8.26 24.52
N THR A 731 -10.18 -9.48 25.03
CA THR A 731 -9.54 -9.95 26.27
C THR A 731 -8.03 -9.95 26.12
N GLY A 732 -7.30 -9.46 27.12
CA GLY A 732 -5.85 -9.28 27.08
C GLY A 732 -5.39 -7.89 26.58
N ALA A 733 -6.26 -7.11 25.94
CA ALA A 733 -5.94 -5.76 25.49
C ALA A 733 -5.71 -4.80 26.67
N PHE A 734 -4.87 -3.78 26.43
CA PHE A 734 -4.70 -2.65 27.36
C PHE A 734 -5.60 -1.47 26.96
N VAL A 735 -6.29 -0.91 27.94
CA VAL A 735 -7.06 0.33 27.82
C VAL A 735 -6.36 1.43 28.62
N PHE A 736 -6.07 2.55 27.96
CA PHE A 736 -5.43 3.71 28.57
C PHE A 736 -6.46 4.82 28.80
N CYS A 737 -6.47 5.40 30.02
CA CYS A 737 -7.43 6.44 30.39
C CYS A 737 -6.69 7.68 30.91
N GLY A 738 -6.86 8.83 30.25
CA GLY A 738 -6.37 10.13 30.71
C GLY A 738 -5.94 11.09 29.59
N LYS A 739 -5.58 12.32 29.97
CA LYS A 739 -5.17 13.41 29.07
C LYS A 739 -3.93 13.07 28.21
N LYS A 740 -3.05 12.18 28.68
CA LYS A 740 -1.85 11.72 27.95
C LYS A 740 -1.98 10.27 27.41
N ALA A 741 -3.18 9.72 27.32
CA ALA A 741 -3.39 8.42 26.68
C ALA A 741 -3.25 8.55 25.14
N THR A 742 -2.89 7.46 24.45
CA THR A 742 -2.72 7.45 22.99
C THR A 742 -4.07 7.47 22.25
N LEU A 743 -4.09 8.06 21.05
CA LEU A 743 -5.26 8.07 20.15
C LEU A 743 -5.48 6.69 19.52
N ALA A 744 -6.03 5.75 20.29
CA ALA A 744 -6.33 4.39 19.85
C ALA A 744 -7.73 3.94 20.31
N VAL A 745 -8.36 3.05 19.53
CA VAL A 745 -9.71 2.51 19.82
C VAL A 745 -9.74 1.83 21.20
N GLY A 746 -10.80 2.12 21.96
CA GLY A 746 -10.97 1.65 23.34
C GLY A 746 -10.33 2.55 24.42
N ASN A 747 -9.40 3.43 24.07
CA ASN A 747 -8.83 4.40 25.03
C ASN A 747 -9.82 5.50 25.41
N VAL A 748 -9.62 6.09 26.59
CA VAL A 748 -10.50 7.12 27.17
C VAL A 748 -9.74 8.43 27.36
N LEU A 749 -10.10 9.46 26.58
CA LEU A 749 -9.45 10.77 26.56
C LEU A 749 -10.47 11.90 26.82
N PRO A 750 -10.05 13.08 27.31
CA PRO A 750 -10.87 14.28 27.26
C PRO A 750 -11.11 14.71 25.81
N LEU A 751 -12.31 15.22 25.49
CA LEU A 751 -12.69 15.65 24.14
C LEU A 751 -11.74 16.72 23.55
N ALA A 752 -11.14 17.57 24.39
CA ALA A 752 -10.12 18.55 24.00
C ALA A 752 -8.86 17.94 23.34
N ALA A 753 -8.61 16.65 23.52
CA ALA A 753 -7.42 15.95 23.01
C ALA A 753 -7.74 15.04 21.81
N LEU A 754 -8.97 15.08 21.28
CA LEU A 754 -9.40 14.28 20.14
C LEU A 754 -9.54 15.17 18.90
N PRO A 755 -8.88 14.87 17.77
CA PRO A 755 -9.04 15.63 16.54
C PRO A 755 -10.49 15.67 16.03
N GLU A 756 -10.79 16.67 15.20
CA GLU A 756 -12.05 16.75 14.46
C GLU A 756 -12.22 15.53 13.55
N GLY A 757 -13.45 15.06 13.35
CA GLY A 757 -13.74 13.79 12.69
C GLY A 757 -13.60 12.54 13.58
N THR A 758 -12.96 12.61 14.75
CA THR A 758 -12.77 11.42 15.62
C THR A 758 -14.11 10.77 16.00
N ILE A 759 -14.20 9.47 15.76
CA ILE A 759 -15.33 8.61 16.16
C ILE A 759 -15.19 8.22 17.63
N VAL A 760 -16.25 8.43 18.41
CA VAL A 760 -16.26 8.22 19.86
C VAL A 760 -17.56 7.58 20.37
N CYS A 761 -17.50 6.94 21.52
CA CYS A 761 -18.65 6.43 22.25
C CYS A 761 -18.51 6.62 23.78
N ASN A 762 -19.59 6.30 24.50
CA ASN A 762 -19.70 6.42 25.96
C ASN A 762 -19.26 7.80 26.50
N VAL A 763 -19.63 8.85 25.77
CA VAL A 763 -19.22 10.23 25.98
C VAL A 763 -19.88 10.81 27.23
N GLU A 764 -19.12 11.55 28.03
CA GLU A 764 -19.63 12.31 29.17
C GLU A 764 -20.37 13.57 28.69
N GLU A 765 -21.58 13.82 29.19
CA GLU A 765 -22.34 15.06 28.94
C GLU A 765 -21.89 16.18 29.89
N LYS A 766 -21.48 15.78 31.10
CA LYS A 766 -20.78 16.61 32.08
C LYS A 766 -19.52 15.86 32.51
N ALA A 767 -18.37 16.53 32.51
CA ALA A 767 -17.10 15.93 32.93
C ALA A 767 -17.25 15.22 34.29
N GLY A 768 -16.88 13.93 34.35
CA GLY A 768 -17.04 13.09 35.54
C GLY A 768 -18.41 12.41 35.71
N ASP A 769 -19.37 12.54 34.79
CA ASP A 769 -20.63 11.77 34.82
C ASP A 769 -20.45 10.25 34.57
N ARG A 770 -19.24 9.86 34.13
CA ARG A 770 -18.78 8.50 33.84
C ARG A 770 -19.44 7.85 32.59
N GLY A 771 -19.99 8.65 31.69
CA GLY A 771 -20.46 8.28 30.36
C GLY A 771 -21.99 8.24 30.28
N SER A 772 -22.56 9.08 29.42
CA SER A 772 -24.02 9.26 29.28
C SER A 772 -24.52 9.22 27.83
N LEU A 773 -23.72 9.61 26.83
CA LEU A 773 -24.10 9.70 25.41
C LEU A 773 -23.42 8.63 24.53
N ALA A 774 -24.08 8.20 23.44
CA ALA A 774 -23.62 7.17 22.49
C ALA A 774 -23.20 5.82 23.16
N ARG A 775 -24.18 5.07 23.68
CA ARG A 775 -23.98 3.91 24.60
C ARG A 775 -24.73 2.63 24.24
N THR A 776 -25.20 2.52 23.00
CA THR A 776 -25.93 1.35 22.46
C THR A 776 -25.07 0.64 21.41
N SER A 777 -25.34 -0.63 21.11
CA SER A 777 -24.59 -1.42 20.12
C SER A 777 -24.55 -0.73 18.74
N GLY A 778 -23.42 -0.87 18.04
CA GLY A 778 -23.20 -0.31 16.69
C GLY A 778 -23.22 1.21 16.61
N ASN A 779 -23.14 1.91 17.75
CA ASN A 779 -23.49 3.32 17.83
C ASN A 779 -22.32 4.19 18.30
N TYR A 780 -22.23 5.41 17.77
CA TYR A 780 -21.12 6.33 18.02
C TYR A 780 -21.60 7.80 17.91
N ALA A 781 -20.74 8.72 18.31
CA ALA A 781 -20.80 10.13 17.99
C ALA A 781 -19.51 10.56 17.28
N THR A 782 -19.55 11.67 16.55
CA THR A 782 -18.38 12.21 15.83
C THR A 782 -18.00 13.56 16.41
N VAL A 783 -16.73 13.81 16.69
CA VAL A 783 -16.24 15.16 17.00
C VAL A 783 -16.40 16.02 15.74
N ILE A 784 -17.20 17.10 15.82
CA ILE A 784 -17.42 18.04 14.69
C ILE A 784 -16.42 19.18 14.75
N GLY A 785 -16.10 19.66 15.96
CA GLY A 785 -15.03 20.62 16.16
C GLY A 785 -15.02 21.30 17.51
N HIS A 786 -13.97 22.09 17.74
CA HIS A 786 -13.64 22.67 19.04
C HIS A 786 -13.84 24.18 19.07
N ASP A 787 -14.44 24.64 20.16
CA ASP A 787 -14.75 26.02 20.47
C ASP A 787 -13.87 26.38 21.68
N ASN A 788 -12.66 26.86 21.37
CA ASN A 788 -11.61 27.08 22.36
C ASN A 788 -11.98 28.23 23.32
N ASP A 789 -12.60 29.28 22.80
CA ASP A 789 -12.99 30.47 23.56
C ASP A 789 -14.06 30.17 24.62
N SER A 790 -15.06 29.32 24.30
CA SER A 790 -16.04 28.88 25.30
C SER A 790 -15.65 27.60 26.06
N GLY A 791 -14.53 26.97 25.72
CA GLY A 791 -14.06 25.72 26.33
C GLY A 791 -14.96 24.51 26.03
N ARG A 792 -15.57 24.46 24.84
CA ARG A 792 -16.58 23.46 24.45
C ARG A 792 -16.21 22.69 23.19
N THR A 793 -16.69 21.45 23.09
CA THR A 793 -16.54 20.61 21.91
C THR A 793 -17.92 20.29 21.35
N ARG A 794 -18.10 20.47 20.03
CA ARG A 794 -19.33 20.14 19.31
C ARG A 794 -19.24 18.70 18.81
N ILE A 795 -20.18 17.86 19.22
CA ILE A 795 -20.28 16.45 18.79
C ILE A 795 -21.55 16.21 17.97
N ARG A 796 -21.47 15.35 16.95
CA ARG A 796 -22.61 14.86 16.17
C ARG A 796 -23.12 13.59 16.84
N LEU A 797 -24.33 13.63 17.37
CA LEU A 797 -25.01 12.44 17.87
C LEU A 797 -25.54 11.61 16.68
N PRO A 798 -25.71 10.28 16.85
CA PRO A 798 -26.12 9.36 15.77
C PRO A 798 -27.61 9.49 15.37
N SER A 799 -28.30 10.49 15.91
CA SER A 799 -29.59 10.97 15.43
C SER A 799 -29.46 12.20 14.51
N GLY A 800 -28.25 12.49 14.01
CA GLY A 800 -27.90 13.71 13.26
C GLY A 800 -27.78 14.99 14.12
N ALA A 801 -28.26 14.96 15.36
CA ALA A 801 -28.32 16.13 16.24
C ALA A 801 -26.92 16.57 16.69
N LYS A 802 -26.59 17.85 16.49
CA LYS A 802 -25.35 18.45 16.99
C LYS A 802 -25.54 18.85 18.46
N LYS A 803 -24.62 18.50 19.36
CA LYS A 803 -24.64 18.86 20.78
C LYS A 803 -23.29 19.46 21.20
N SER A 804 -23.32 20.52 22.00
CA SER A 804 -22.12 21.15 22.56
C SER A 804 -21.93 20.74 24.02
N VAL A 805 -20.80 20.09 24.32
CA VAL A 805 -20.40 19.59 25.66
C VAL A 805 -19.10 20.27 26.09
N SER A 806 -18.71 20.21 27.37
CA SER A 806 -17.41 20.77 27.79
C SER A 806 -16.26 19.96 27.19
N SER A 807 -15.20 20.62 26.71
CA SER A 807 -14.01 19.95 26.18
C SER A 807 -13.24 19.13 27.23
N LEU A 808 -13.51 19.35 28.53
CA LEU A 808 -13.00 18.51 29.63
C LEU A 808 -13.78 17.21 29.84
N SER A 809 -14.94 17.03 29.18
CA SER A 809 -15.71 15.79 29.23
C SER A 809 -14.94 14.66 28.54
N ARG A 810 -14.95 13.45 29.10
CA ARG A 810 -14.25 12.30 28.50
C ARG A 810 -15.09 11.56 27.48
N ALA A 811 -14.43 10.84 26.58
CA ALA A 811 -15.04 9.93 25.63
C ALA A 811 -14.15 8.69 25.45
N THR A 812 -14.75 7.56 25.03
CA THR A 812 -14.01 6.37 24.58
C THR A 812 -13.86 6.46 23.06
N ILE A 813 -12.66 6.22 22.52
CA ILE A 813 -12.43 6.26 21.07
C ILE A 813 -13.02 5.00 20.40
N GLY A 814 -13.71 5.18 19.28
CA GLY A 814 -14.31 4.10 18.48
C GLY A 814 -15.82 3.89 18.70
N ILE A 815 -16.36 2.90 17.99
CA ILE A 815 -17.79 2.54 17.97
C ILE A 815 -18.08 1.54 19.10
N VAL A 816 -19.27 1.58 19.69
CA VAL A 816 -19.72 0.53 20.64
C VAL A 816 -19.87 -0.80 19.91
N ALA A 817 -19.27 -1.87 20.44
CA ALA A 817 -19.21 -3.19 19.82
C ALA A 817 -20.56 -3.72 19.29
N GLY A 818 -20.50 -4.38 18.13
CA GLY A 818 -21.65 -4.86 17.38
C GLY A 818 -22.02 -3.92 16.23
N GLY A 819 -21.02 -3.43 15.48
CA GLY A 819 -21.19 -2.59 14.30
C GLY A 819 -22.11 -3.18 13.25
N GLY A 820 -22.17 -4.51 13.10
CA GLY A 820 -23.15 -5.20 12.24
C GLY A 820 -24.63 -5.04 12.64
N ARG A 821 -24.96 -4.14 13.58
CA ARG A 821 -26.33 -3.81 14.03
C ARG A 821 -26.65 -2.31 13.86
N ILE A 822 -26.17 -1.69 12.78
CA ILE A 822 -26.48 -0.28 12.43
C ILE A 822 -27.99 -0.11 12.14
N ASP A 823 -28.64 -1.16 11.65
CA ASP A 823 -30.08 -1.20 11.42
C ASP A 823 -30.85 -0.83 12.68
N LYS A 824 -31.59 0.27 12.60
CA LYS A 824 -32.69 0.52 13.53
C LYS A 824 -33.85 -0.39 13.12
N PRO A 825 -34.22 -1.43 13.88
CA PRO A 825 -35.62 -1.84 13.87
C PRO A 825 -36.46 -0.60 14.20
N MET A 826 -37.41 -0.25 13.33
CA MET A 826 -38.25 0.95 13.44
C MET A 826 -39.29 0.82 14.57
N LEU A 827 -38.79 0.72 15.81
CA LEU A 827 -39.56 0.56 17.04
C LEU A 827 -39.51 1.85 17.88
N LYS A 828 -39.93 2.96 17.26
CA LYS A 828 -40.23 4.21 17.97
C LYS A 828 -41.73 4.46 17.96
N ALA A 829 -42.40 3.92 18.98
CA ALA A 829 -43.69 4.48 19.38
C ALA A 829 -43.49 5.97 19.74
N GLY A 830 -44.31 6.85 19.17
CA GLY A 830 -44.12 8.30 19.26
C GLY A 830 -44.24 8.84 20.69
N ARG A 831 -43.87 10.12 20.89
CA ARG A 831 -44.04 10.80 22.20
C ARG A 831 -45.49 10.70 22.70
N ALA A 832 -46.46 10.76 21.79
CA ALA A 832 -47.89 10.57 22.07
C ALA A 832 -48.22 9.20 22.71
N PHE A 833 -47.60 8.10 22.27
CA PHE A 833 -47.79 6.78 22.86
C PHE A 833 -47.29 6.74 24.31
N HIS A 834 -46.11 7.29 24.57
CA HIS A 834 -45.57 7.35 25.93
C HIS A 834 -46.37 8.30 26.84
N ALA A 835 -46.92 9.39 26.30
CA ALA A 835 -47.83 10.29 27.03
C ALA A 835 -49.19 9.65 27.33
N ALA A 836 -49.77 8.90 26.39
CA ALA A 836 -51.01 8.15 26.60
C ALA A 836 -50.83 6.99 27.59
N LYS A 837 -49.69 6.29 27.51
CA LYS A 837 -49.33 5.21 28.46
C LYS A 837 -49.17 5.73 29.89
N ALA A 838 -48.68 6.96 30.08
CA ALA A 838 -48.66 7.64 31.37
C ALA A 838 -50.07 8.00 31.89
N LYS A 839 -51.08 8.10 31.01
CA LYS A 839 -52.50 8.35 31.34
C LYS A 839 -53.35 7.06 31.29
N LYS A 840 -52.81 5.92 31.71
CA LYS A 840 -53.46 4.60 31.71
C LYS A 840 -54.09 4.19 30.36
N ASN A 841 -53.48 4.58 29.23
CA ASN A 841 -53.99 4.38 27.87
C ASN A 841 -55.36 5.05 27.58
N ASN A 842 -55.76 6.08 28.33
CA ASN A 842 -56.97 6.84 28.02
C ASN A 842 -56.70 7.82 26.86
N PHE A 843 -57.09 7.45 25.65
CA PHE A 843 -56.94 8.26 24.43
C PHE A 843 -58.13 9.23 24.28
N PRO A 844 -57.89 10.50 23.88
CA PRO A 844 -58.97 11.45 23.61
C PRO A 844 -59.80 10.99 22.41
N LYS A 845 -61.12 10.83 22.60
CA LYS A 845 -62.07 10.53 21.52
C LYS A 845 -62.47 11.82 20.80
N THR A 846 -61.75 12.19 19.74
CA THR A 846 -62.15 13.24 18.80
C THR A 846 -62.53 12.64 17.45
N ARG A 847 -63.48 13.26 16.73
CA ARG A 847 -63.89 12.80 15.39
C ARG A 847 -62.77 13.10 14.39
N GLY A 848 -62.44 12.12 13.54
CA GLY A 848 -61.23 12.07 12.71
C GLY A 848 -61.15 13.03 11.51
N VAL A 849 -61.51 14.30 11.69
CA VAL A 849 -61.43 15.36 10.66
C VAL A 849 -60.56 16.54 11.13
N ALA A 850 -60.02 16.50 12.35
CA ALA A 850 -59.27 17.58 12.98
C ALA A 850 -57.91 17.10 13.55
N MET A 851 -57.03 16.61 12.67
CA MET A 851 -55.63 16.35 13.00
C MET A 851 -54.74 16.54 11.77
N ASN A 852 -53.52 17.05 11.97
CA ASN A 852 -52.54 17.28 10.91
C ASN A 852 -51.87 15.94 10.52
N PRO A 853 -51.33 15.74 9.30
CA PRO A 853 -50.73 14.46 8.90
C PRO A 853 -49.55 14.00 9.76
N VAL A 854 -48.89 14.94 10.46
CA VAL A 854 -47.79 14.66 11.41
C VAL A 854 -48.27 14.15 12.78
N ASP A 855 -49.55 14.29 13.11
CA ASP A 855 -50.13 13.95 14.41
C ASP A 855 -50.87 12.59 14.40
N HIS A 856 -51.15 12.03 13.21
CA HIS A 856 -51.87 10.76 13.10
C HIS A 856 -51.04 9.58 13.63
N PRO A 857 -51.58 8.74 14.54
CA PRO A 857 -50.79 7.79 15.35
C PRO A 857 -50.10 6.64 14.59
N HIS A 858 -50.31 6.53 13.27
CA HIS A 858 -49.72 5.50 12.42
C HIS A 858 -48.85 6.04 11.27
N GLY A 859 -48.70 7.37 11.15
CA GLY A 859 -47.95 8.02 10.06
C GLY A 859 -48.69 8.00 8.71
N GLY A 860 -48.18 8.78 7.75
CA GLY A 860 -48.74 8.88 6.41
C GLY A 860 -47.67 9.23 5.36
N GLY A 861 -47.79 8.63 4.18
CA GLY A 861 -46.92 8.83 3.02
C GLY A 861 -47.71 8.60 1.72
N ASN A 862 -47.25 9.19 0.61
CA ASN A 862 -48.04 9.31 -0.62
C ASN A 862 -47.94 8.10 -1.58
N HIS A 863 -48.87 8.08 -2.54
CA HIS A 863 -48.97 7.27 -3.77
C HIS A 863 -49.97 6.08 -3.75
N GLN A 864 -50.23 5.52 -4.94
CA GLN A 864 -51.55 5.01 -5.37
C GLN A 864 -51.84 3.53 -5.03
N HIS A 865 -53.09 3.09 -5.23
CA HIS A 865 -53.67 1.91 -4.57
C HIS A 865 -54.48 0.96 -5.47
N ILE A 866 -54.52 -0.33 -5.08
CA ILE A 866 -55.29 -1.41 -5.71
C ILE A 866 -56.50 -1.75 -4.83
N GLY A 867 -57.72 -1.80 -5.38
CA GLY A 867 -58.99 -1.65 -4.64
C GLY A 867 -59.46 -2.74 -3.65
N LYS A 868 -58.60 -3.49 -2.94
CA LYS A 868 -59.01 -4.42 -1.86
C LYS A 868 -57.93 -4.62 -0.79
N ALA A 869 -58.34 -4.92 0.44
CA ALA A 869 -57.42 -5.16 1.56
C ALA A 869 -56.60 -6.45 1.38
N SER A 870 -55.33 -6.44 1.81
CA SER A 870 -54.37 -7.52 1.53
C SER A 870 -53.44 -7.87 2.71
N THR A 871 -53.98 -7.83 3.93
CA THR A 871 -53.36 -8.48 5.11
C THR A 871 -53.57 -10.00 5.08
N ILE A 872 -52.58 -10.77 5.51
CA ILE A 872 -52.67 -12.24 5.63
C ILE A 872 -53.04 -12.65 7.06
N ASN A 873 -53.70 -13.79 7.22
CA ASN A 873 -53.99 -14.43 8.50
C ASN A 873 -52.70 -14.84 9.26
N ARG A 874 -52.71 -14.73 10.59
CA ARG A 874 -51.62 -15.06 11.54
C ARG A 874 -51.16 -16.53 11.56
N HIS A 875 -51.73 -17.38 10.71
CA HIS A 875 -51.46 -18.81 10.59
C HIS A 875 -50.95 -19.22 9.19
N ALA A 876 -50.64 -18.25 8.32
CA ALA A 876 -50.09 -18.54 6.99
C ALA A 876 -48.65 -19.08 7.06
N VAL A 877 -48.30 -19.91 6.08
CA VAL A 877 -46.98 -20.57 5.99
C VAL A 877 -45.87 -19.63 5.52
N SER A 878 -44.66 -19.85 6.01
CA SER A 878 -43.47 -19.08 5.65
C SER A 878 -43.24 -19.08 4.13
N GLY A 879 -43.24 -17.89 3.53
CA GLY A 879 -43.00 -17.67 2.10
C GLY A 879 -44.17 -17.08 1.31
N GLN A 880 -45.40 -17.08 1.87
CA GLN A 880 -46.57 -16.54 1.17
C GLN A 880 -46.55 -15.00 1.12
N LYS A 881 -46.54 -14.40 -0.09
CA LYS A 881 -46.46 -12.94 -0.30
C LYS A 881 -47.77 -12.22 0.07
N ALA A 882 -47.64 -11.09 0.76
CA ALA A 882 -48.73 -10.14 1.00
C ALA A 882 -48.87 -9.15 -0.16
N GLY A 883 -50.09 -8.64 -0.39
CA GLY A 883 -50.36 -7.55 -1.34
C GLY A 883 -50.14 -6.17 -0.73
N LEU A 884 -50.24 -5.12 -1.56
CA LEU A 884 -50.09 -3.72 -1.17
C LEU A 884 -51.41 -3.10 -0.66
N ILE A 885 -51.34 -2.27 0.39
CA ILE A 885 -52.50 -1.66 1.07
C ILE A 885 -52.36 -0.12 1.15
N ALA A 886 -53.45 0.58 0.86
CA ALA A 886 -53.74 1.99 1.13
C ALA A 886 -55.27 2.22 1.08
N ALA A 887 -55.77 3.42 0.76
CA ALA A 887 -57.19 3.78 0.89
C ALA A 887 -57.77 4.56 -0.31
N ARG A 888 -59.11 4.57 -0.42
CA ARG A 888 -59.88 5.25 -1.50
C ARG A 888 -60.01 6.75 -1.22
N ARG A 889 -59.82 7.60 -2.23
CA ARG A 889 -59.98 9.06 -2.14
C ARG A 889 -61.41 9.48 -2.51
N THR A 890 -62.13 10.11 -1.58
CA THR A 890 -63.46 10.68 -1.83
C THR A 890 -63.59 12.04 -1.14
N GLY A 891 -63.56 13.13 -1.92
CA GLY A 891 -63.73 14.50 -1.43
C GLY A 891 -63.51 15.50 -2.57
N LEU A 892 -64.39 16.49 -2.69
CA LEU A 892 -64.27 17.54 -3.71
C LEU A 892 -63.09 18.47 -3.42
N LEU A 893 -62.56 19.07 -4.49
CA LEU A 893 -61.53 20.11 -4.42
C LEU A 893 -62.07 21.34 -3.68
N ARG A 894 -61.36 21.80 -2.65
CA ARG A 894 -61.52 23.14 -2.06
C ARG A 894 -60.28 23.97 -2.39
N GLY A 895 -60.40 24.73 -3.48
CA GLY A 895 -59.38 25.67 -3.96
C GLY A 895 -59.95 26.81 -4.81
N SER A 896 -61.27 27.01 -4.76
CA SER A 896 -62.00 27.99 -5.57
C SER A 896 -63.00 28.74 -4.69
N VAL A 897 -62.77 30.04 -4.48
CA VAL A 897 -63.77 30.94 -3.89
C VAL A 897 -64.80 31.27 -4.96
N LYS A 898 -66.09 31.18 -4.62
CA LYS A 898 -67.13 31.98 -5.28
C LYS A 898 -67.69 32.94 -4.25
N THR A 899 -67.64 34.23 -4.57
CA THR A 899 -68.27 35.30 -3.80
C THR A 899 -69.76 35.38 -4.12
N LYS A 900 -70.56 35.70 -3.11
CA LYS A 900 -71.64 36.68 -3.20
C LYS A 900 -72.14 37.04 -1.81
N GLU A 901 -72.42 38.33 -1.64
CA GLU A 901 -73.07 38.99 -0.48
C GLU A 901 -72.45 38.70 0.90
#